data_AF-A0AA96FSJ0-F1
#
_entry.id   AF-A0AA96FSJ0-F1
#
_cell.length_a   1.000
_cell.length_b   1.000
_cell.length_c   1.000
_cell.angle_alpha   90.00
_cell.angle_beta   90.00
_cell.angle_gamma   90.00
#
_symmetry.space_group_name_H-M   'P 1'
#
loop_
_entity.id
_entity.type
_entity.pdbx_description
1 polymer ?
#
loop_
_entity_poly.entity_id
_entity_poly.type
_entity_poly.pdbx_seq_one_letter_code
_entity_poly.pdbx_strand_id
1 'polypeptide(L)'
;MATTVLDPTSPTGAGRRAPWRPPAGEPAYARPALLVITVLAAVLYAWGIDHSQYHTFYANAVRSMTESWKAFFYGSFDPGNSITLDKLPGFLWPQALSARLFGFHPWALILPQVLEGVASLLVLHRLVRRWAGIHAALIAGTAFLVTPVAVGLFRTGVEDPAFTLCMLLAAEATQRAARDGRLRPLLLAGVWVGLGFQAKMLEAWAVLPALALVYVMSAPIALRRRLAHLALSAVVMTAVSVSWMLAVTLTPAQDRPYVDGTTNNSAFSMVVGYNFLNRFSSLGISAAATGSVSATQGGGGGHGGRQAAGADLTGQAGATGLGGSGRLGDGDQAGGFGVSGRRGQAGAPSGRPASRSGFDGQSGSRGQYGGGSGYGGVRQGAARAGAAYPAGGARPAGGGGGWAGDQNGWSKMFGTSLASQTGWLYPIAAVALVCGLLWRRGEPRTDRLRSGFVLWGTWLTTYFLVFSAGSVGGHTYYMGVIAVPLAALTGGGTVLMWRAHRAGGRRAWALPGAVAATAAWGAYLAGQFSSFLPWLAPVVGVLGLVALALLLPVRPGRGPAGRRLALAGLAASLAAVLIAPSAWAVQVFNPSYRGSGMGAVGPSGTNRGHGSVTLAGGRMGQPRWGGGTTRRQAQTRGGTGGSGGFGGFGGQEDGGLTTSQRKLLDYTTAHQGPATYAFATTSWNSASPYILATGARILPLGGFSGAVPFPTEAQFRKLVDSGKLRYVLLGGGRGMGALFGGGSGTTATAQITGWVQSACTRVPASAYGGTDSSGATATTSGFPGPAGERATAQTLYRCTPGH
;
A
#
# COMPACT_ATOMS: atom_id res chain seq x y z
N MET A 1 -4.90 20.89 56.29
CA MET A 1 -3.50 21.07 56.75
C MET A 1 -2.64 19.95 56.16
N ALA A 2 -1.31 20.02 56.27
CA ALA A 2 -0.38 19.18 55.52
C ALA A 2 0.65 18.49 56.41
N THR A 3 1.04 17.26 56.01
CA THR A 3 2.23 16.43 56.33
C THR A 3 1.91 15.06 55.72
N THR A 4 2.71 14.34 54.94
CA THR A 4 4.15 14.45 54.60
C THR A 4 5.11 14.07 55.73
N VAL A 5 5.39 12.77 55.83
CA VAL A 5 6.67 12.25 56.35
C VAL A 5 7.21 11.28 55.30
N LEU A 6 8.48 11.43 54.94
CA LEU A 6 9.28 10.45 54.20
C LEU A 6 10.28 9.88 55.20
N ASP A 7 10.50 8.56 55.19
CA ASP A 7 11.54 7.91 55.99
C ASP A 7 12.65 7.36 55.07
N PRO A 8 13.92 7.83 55.18
CA PRO A 8 14.96 7.55 54.20
C PRO A 8 15.98 6.48 54.67
N THR A 9 15.71 5.20 54.40
CA THR A 9 16.76 4.15 54.43
C THR A 9 16.95 3.54 53.04
N SER A 10 18.01 3.97 52.35
CA SER A 10 18.43 3.42 51.05
C SER A 10 19.65 2.52 51.23
N PRO A 11 19.55 1.19 51.02
CA PRO A 11 20.72 0.33 50.91
C PRO A 11 21.49 0.70 49.63
N THR A 12 22.69 1.27 49.77
CA THR A 12 23.60 1.64 48.68
C THR A 12 24.30 0.43 48.04
N GLY A 13 23.53 -0.64 47.80
CA GLY A 13 23.99 -1.85 47.13
C GLY A 13 23.97 -1.70 45.61
N ALA A 14 25.14 -1.50 44.98
CA ALA A 14 25.33 -1.54 43.53
C ALA A 14 25.24 -2.97 42.94
N GLY A 15 24.28 -3.77 43.41
CA GLY A 15 24.09 -5.15 42.98
C GLY A 15 23.79 -5.23 41.49
N ARG A 16 24.59 -6.02 40.75
CA ARG A 16 24.37 -6.36 39.34
C ARG A 16 22.90 -6.73 39.12
N ARG A 17 22.15 -5.88 38.42
CA ARG A 17 20.72 -6.11 38.18
C ARG A 17 20.53 -7.35 37.31
N ALA A 18 20.21 -8.48 37.93
CA ALA A 18 19.92 -9.73 37.25
C ALA A 18 18.92 -9.47 36.11
N PRO A 19 19.23 -9.85 34.84
CA PRO A 19 18.52 -9.37 33.65
C PRO A 19 17.03 -9.75 33.60
N TRP A 20 16.60 -10.67 34.48
CA TRP A 20 15.23 -11.16 34.58
C TRP A 20 14.38 -10.53 35.69
N ARG A 21 14.98 -9.88 36.72
CA ARG A 21 14.19 -9.23 37.80
C ARG A 21 13.40 -8.02 37.26
N PRO A 22 12.05 -8.02 37.33
CA PRO A 22 11.23 -6.89 36.85
C PRO A 22 11.60 -5.56 37.51
N PRO A 23 11.29 -4.40 36.88
CA PRO A 23 11.32 -3.13 37.58
C PRO A 23 10.33 -3.15 38.75
N ALA A 24 10.63 -2.41 39.82
CA ALA A 24 9.77 -2.37 41.00
C ALA A 24 8.32 -2.00 40.63
N GLY A 25 7.36 -2.81 41.09
CA GLY A 25 5.93 -2.64 40.80
C GLY A 25 5.40 -3.33 39.55
N GLU A 26 6.22 -4.02 38.74
CA GLU A 26 5.74 -4.80 37.59
C GLU A 26 5.52 -6.30 37.92
N PRO A 27 4.45 -6.93 37.40
CA PRO A 27 4.17 -8.33 37.68
C PRO A 27 5.19 -9.26 37.00
N ALA A 28 5.55 -10.36 37.65
CA ALA A 28 6.60 -11.27 37.21
C ALA A 28 6.42 -11.79 35.77
N TYR A 29 5.17 -12.05 35.35
CA TYR A 29 4.86 -12.52 33.99
C TYR A 29 5.14 -11.47 32.88
N ALA A 30 5.35 -10.19 33.20
CA ALA A 30 5.44 -9.12 32.20
C ALA A 30 6.60 -9.31 31.21
N ARG A 31 7.79 -9.73 31.68
CA ARG A 31 8.95 -10.00 30.81
C ARG A 31 8.81 -11.30 30.04
N PRO A 32 8.43 -12.45 30.64
CA PRO A 32 8.11 -13.67 29.90
C PRO A 32 7.04 -13.46 28.82
N ALA A 33 5.95 -12.75 29.12
CA ALA A 33 4.88 -12.48 28.15
C ALA A 33 5.37 -11.60 26.98
N LEU A 34 6.17 -10.56 27.24
CA LEU A 34 6.80 -9.78 26.17
C LEU A 34 7.76 -10.64 25.34
N LEU A 35 8.60 -11.45 25.99
CA LEU A 35 9.54 -12.35 25.30
C LEU A 35 8.80 -13.33 24.39
N VAL A 36 7.71 -13.96 24.86
CA VAL A 36 6.86 -14.85 24.04
C VAL A 36 6.26 -14.10 22.85
N ILE A 37 5.70 -12.90 23.05
CA ILE A 37 5.16 -12.08 21.95
C ILE A 37 6.27 -11.72 20.94
N THR A 38 7.48 -11.38 21.41
CA THR A 38 8.63 -11.04 20.55
C THR A 38 9.19 -12.25 19.80
N VAL A 39 9.24 -13.43 20.42
CA VAL A 39 9.65 -14.68 19.75
C VAL A 39 8.59 -15.10 18.72
N LEU A 40 7.30 -15.02 19.04
CA LEU A 40 6.22 -15.28 18.08
C LEU A 40 6.25 -14.28 16.91
N ALA A 41 6.64 -13.02 17.14
CA ALA A 41 6.85 -12.04 16.09
C ALA A 41 8.01 -12.43 15.18
N ALA A 42 9.18 -12.74 15.77
CA ALA A 42 10.35 -13.20 15.01
C ALA A 42 10.03 -14.47 14.21
N VAL A 43 9.28 -15.42 14.77
CA VAL A 43 8.82 -16.62 14.04
C VAL A 43 7.86 -16.25 12.90
N LEU A 44 6.79 -15.48 13.14
CA LEU A 44 5.83 -15.13 12.08
C LEU A 44 6.48 -14.30 10.96
N TYR A 45 7.46 -13.46 11.26
CA TYR A 45 8.16 -12.62 10.27
C TYR A 45 9.31 -13.38 9.57
N ALA A 46 10.00 -14.32 10.23
CA ALA A 46 11.11 -15.08 9.63
C ALA A 46 10.74 -16.49 9.13
N TRP A 47 9.51 -16.99 9.36
CA TRP A 47 9.15 -18.35 8.95
C TRP A 47 9.26 -18.55 7.44
N GLY A 48 10.06 -19.51 6.99
CA GLY A 48 10.26 -19.76 5.57
C GLY A 48 11.01 -18.65 4.84
N ILE A 49 11.85 -17.86 5.54
CA ILE A 49 12.67 -16.79 4.94
C ILE A 49 13.68 -17.33 3.91
N ASP A 50 14.11 -18.58 4.07
CA ASP A 50 14.88 -19.36 3.09
C ASP A 50 14.14 -19.54 1.76
N HIS A 51 12.80 -19.60 1.79
CA HIS A 51 11.91 -19.63 0.63
C HIS A 51 11.34 -18.24 0.26
N SER A 52 11.93 -17.15 0.79
CA SER A 52 11.50 -15.79 0.46
C SER A 52 11.58 -15.51 -1.04
N GLN A 53 10.72 -14.60 -1.48
CA GLN A 53 10.55 -14.24 -2.88
C GLN A 53 11.16 -12.88 -3.19
N TYR A 54 11.78 -12.73 -4.35
CA TYR A 54 12.16 -11.41 -4.84
C TYR A 54 10.91 -10.60 -5.22
N HIS A 55 10.72 -9.44 -4.58
CA HIS A 55 9.83 -8.40 -5.12
C HIS A 55 10.53 -7.77 -6.33
N THR A 56 10.29 -8.36 -7.50
CA THR A 56 10.99 -8.15 -8.79
C THR A 56 11.56 -6.74 -8.98
N PHE A 57 10.71 -5.72 -9.08
CA PHE A 57 11.12 -4.34 -9.39
C PHE A 57 12.16 -3.77 -8.40
N TYR A 58 11.87 -3.87 -7.10
CA TYR A 58 12.78 -3.38 -6.05
C TYR A 58 14.04 -4.25 -5.90
N ALA A 59 13.94 -5.57 -6.13
CA ALA A 59 15.08 -6.47 -6.05
C ALA A 59 16.13 -6.21 -7.14
N ASN A 60 15.72 -5.77 -8.35
CA ASN A 60 16.64 -5.29 -9.38
C ASN A 60 17.43 -4.06 -8.93
N ALA A 61 16.76 -3.09 -8.30
CA ALA A 61 17.46 -1.95 -7.72
C ALA A 61 18.44 -2.40 -6.63
N VAL A 62 18.04 -3.25 -5.69
CA VAL A 62 18.97 -3.80 -4.69
C VAL A 62 20.17 -4.50 -5.35
N ARG A 63 19.96 -5.28 -6.42
CA ARG A 63 21.05 -5.92 -7.18
C ARG A 63 22.04 -4.86 -7.70
N SER A 64 21.54 -3.85 -8.42
CA SER A 64 22.34 -2.72 -8.91
C SER A 64 23.07 -1.97 -7.79
N MET A 65 22.41 -1.79 -6.62
CA MET A 65 22.98 -1.18 -5.42
C MET A 65 24.06 -2.05 -4.74
N THR A 66 24.07 -3.38 -4.93
CA THR A 66 25.19 -4.24 -4.49
C THR A 66 26.42 -4.08 -5.38
N GLU A 67 26.24 -3.83 -6.67
CA GLU A 67 27.33 -3.76 -7.66
C GLU A 67 27.97 -2.37 -7.74
N SER A 68 27.23 -1.28 -7.45
CA SER A 68 27.74 0.09 -7.54
C SER A 68 27.32 0.97 -6.36
N TRP A 69 28.27 1.73 -5.80
CA TRP A 69 27.98 2.75 -4.79
C TRP A 69 27.20 3.95 -5.37
N LYS A 70 27.32 4.20 -6.69
CA LYS A 70 26.52 5.22 -7.38
C LYS A 70 25.05 4.77 -7.47
N ALA A 71 24.82 3.52 -7.84
CA ALA A 71 23.48 2.92 -7.81
C ALA A 71 22.93 2.83 -6.38
N PHE A 72 23.78 2.52 -5.37
CA PHE A 72 23.41 2.54 -3.94
C PHE A 72 22.88 3.91 -3.49
N PHE A 73 23.51 5.01 -3.92
CA PHE A 73 23.04 6.35 -3.59
C PHE A 73 21.74 6.73 -4.31
N TYR A 74 21.62 6.44 -5.61
CA TYR A 74 20.46 6.86 -6.41
C TYR A 74 19.27 5.88 -6.43
N GLY A 75 19.43 4.65 -5.93
CA GLY A 75 18.43 3.60 -6.13
C GLY A 75 18.22 3.28 -7.60
N SER A 76 19.31 3.17 -8.37
CA SER A 76 19.21 2.85 -9.79
C SER A 76 18.61 1.46 -10.01
N PHE A 77 17.64 1.35 -10.91
CA PHE A 77 17.02 0.07 -11.25
C PHE A 77 18.04 -0.88 -11.92
N ASP A 78 18.85 -0.35 -12.84
CA ASP A 78 19.82 -1.12 -13.64
C ASP A 78 21.30 -0.88 -13.23
N PRO A 79 22.21 -1.87 -13.42
CA PRO A 79 23.64 -1.73 -13.13
C PRO A 79 24.43 -0.84 -14.11
N GLY A 80 23.77 -0.33 -15.16
CA GLY A 80 24.29 0.74 -16.01
C GLY A 80 24.07 2.13 -15.38
N ASN A 81 23.31 2.22 -14.28
CA ASN A 81 22.94 3.47 -13.62
C ASN A 81 22.18 4.41 -14.59
N SER A 82 21.29 3.86 -15.43
CA SER A 82 20.54 4.63 -16.43
C SER A 82 19.32 5.35 -15.84
N ILE A 83 18.54 4.67 -15.00
CA ILE A 83 17.29 5.19 -14.42
C ILE A 83 17.17 4.83 -12.92
N THR A 84 16.51 5.67 -12.12
CA THR A 84 16.14 5.37 -10.72
C THR A 84 14.96 4.40 -10.65
N LEU A 85 14.60 3.98 -9.45
CA LEU A 85 13.22 3.59 -9.12
C LEU A 85 12.25 4.78 -9.25
N ASP A 86 10.96 4.50 -9.24
CA ASP A 86 9.87 5.49 -9.12
C ASP A 86 9.75 6.10 -7.70
N LYS A 87 10.74 5.86 -6.82
CA LYS A 87 10.74 6.21 -5.39
C LYS A 87 12.12 6.57 -4.85
N LEU A 88 12.15 7.17 -3.66
CA LEU A 88 13.37 7.42 -2.89
C LEU A 88 13.99 6.07 -2.43
N PRO A 89 15.33 5.92 -2.43
CA PRO A 89 16.01 4.66 -2.12
C PRO A 89 16.15 4.33 -0.63
N GLY A 90 15.67 5.19 0.28
CA GLY A 90 16.01 5.10 1.70
C GLY A 90 15.60 3.80 2.38
N PHE A 91 14.49 3.20 1.94
CA PHE A 91 14.05 1.88 2.42
C PHE A 91 14.87 0.70 1.88
N LEU A 92 15.62 0.89 0.80
CA LEU A 92 16.48 -0.14 0.21
C LEU A 92 17.91 -0.12 0.75
N TRP A 93 18.39 0.97 1.36
CA TRP A 93 19.74 1.00 1.95
C TRP A 93 20.00 -0.14 2.95
N PRO A 94 19.09 -0.48 3.90
CA PRO A 94 19.28 -1.65 4.77
C PRO A 94 19.35 -2.97 4.00
N GLN A 95 18.51 -3.12 2.97
CA GLN A 95 18.40 -4.33 2.14
C GLN A 95 19.65 -4.53 1.25
N ALA A 96 20.17 -3.45 0.68
CA ALA A 96 21.40 -3.46 -0.12
C ALA A 96 22.68 -3.61 0.73
N LEU A 97 22.71 -3.09 1.96
CA LEU A 97 23.79 -3.38 2.90
C LEU A 97 23.77 -4.85 3.36
N SER A 98 22.59 -5.39 3.64
CA SER A 98 22.40 -6.81 3.97
C SER A 98 22.83 -7.72 2.80
N ALA A 99 22.42 -7.41 1.57
CA ALA A 99 22.84 -8.15 0.38
C ALA A 99 24.34 -8.00 0.04
N ARG A 100 24.98 -6.86 0.37
CA ARG A 100 26.44 -6.69 0.29
C ARG A 100 27.20 -7.52 1.35
N LEU A 101 26.60 -7.76 2.50
CA LEU A 101 27.21 -8.51 3.62
C LEU A 101 27.02 -10.04 3.49
N PHE A 102 25.85 -10.48 3.03
CA PHE A 102 25.43 -11.89 3.03
C PHE A 102 25.29 -12.51 1.63
N GLY A 103 25.56 -11.75 0.57
CA GLY A 103 25.30 -12.15 -0.81
C GLY A 103 23.87 -11.81 -1.27
N PHE A 104 23.69 -11.73 -2.59
CA PHE A 104 22.40 -11.37 -3.17
C PHE A 104 21.44 -12.57 -3.19
N HIS A 105 20.67 -12.71 -2.10
CA HIS A 105 19.67 -13.76 -1.90
C HIS A 105 18.35 -13.15 -1.40
N PRO A 106 17.17 -13.78 -1.66
CA PRO A 106 15.89 -13.24 -1.21
C PRO A 106 15.85 -13.05 0.32
N TRP A 107 16.35 -14.03 1.06
CA TRP A 107 16.39 -13.98 2.53
C TRP A 107 17.21 -12.80 3.07
N ALA A 108 18.29 -12.41 2.37
CA ALA A 108 19.14 -11.29 2.76
C ALA A 108 18.42 -9.94 2.57
N LEU A 109 17.55 -9.82 1.55
CA LEU A 109 16.69 -8.64 1.36
C LEU A 109 15.55 -8.57 2.40
N ILE A 110 15.03 -9.72 2.84
CA ILE A 110 13.95 -9.78 3.85
C ILE A 110 14.46 -9.63 5.29
N LEU A 111 15.72 -10.00 5.59
CA LEU A 111 16.25 -9.96 6.96
C LEU A 111 16.11 -8.58 7.65
N PRO A 112 16.40 -7.42 7.02
CA PRO A 112 16.13 -6.11 7.61
C PRO A 112 14.65 -5.88 7.94
N GLN A 113 13.73 -6.31 7.06
CA GLN A 113 12.28 -6.16 7.24
C GLN A 113 11.79 -6.88 8.51
N VAL A 114 12.33 -8.07 8.78
CA VAL A 114 12.07 -8.86 10.00
C VAL A 114 12.55 -8.12 11.25
N LEU A 115 13.79 -7.59 11.21
CA LEU A 115 14.39 -6.85 12.32
C LEU A 115 13.61 -5.55 12.62
N GLU A 116 13.19 -4.83 11.58
CA GLU A 116 12.40 -3.61 11.67
C GLU A 116 10.99 -3.88 12.23
N GLY A 117 10.38 -5.03 11.90
CA GLY A 117 9.12 -5.49 12.49
C GLY A 117 9.22 -5.84 13.97
N VAL A 118 10.25 -6.61 14.35
CA VAL A 118 10.53 -6.94 15.76
C VAL A 118 10.82 -5.67 16.56
N ALA A 119 11.62 -4.75 16.01
CA ALA A 119 11.88 -3.44 16.62
C ALA A 119 10.60 -2.60 16.76
N SER A 120 9.74 -2.59 15.74
CA SER A 120 8.46 -1.87 15.75
C SER A 120 7.55 -2.37 16.88
N LEU A 121 7.40 -3.69 17.04
CA LEU A 121 6.62 -4.27 18.13
C LEU A 121 7.17 -3.87 19.52
N LEU A 122 8.49 -3.90 19.69
CA LEU A 122 9.15 -3.54 20.95
C LEU A 122 8.99 -2.04 21.28
N VAL A 123 9.08 -1.16 20.27
CA VAL A 123 8.83 0.28 20.44
C VAL A 123 7.36 0.54 20.76
N LEU A 124 6.42 -0.08 20.03
CA LEU A 124 4.98 0.01 20.30
C LEU A 124 4.62 -0.42 21.73
N HIS A 125 5.13 -1.57 22.18
CA HIS A 125 4.96 -2.03 23.57
C HIS A 125 5.49 -0.99 24.57
N ARG A 126 6.72 -0.50 24.37
CA ARG A 126 7.35 0.54 25.20
C ARG A 126 6.54 1.84 25.26
N LEU A 127 5.92 2.24 24.15
CA LEU A 127 5.03 3.41 24.09
C LEU A 127 3.76 3.17 24.90
N VAL A 128 3.01 2.11 24.60
CA VAL A 128 1.72 1.82 25.25
C VAL A 128 1.87 1.63 26.76
N ARG A 129 2.98 1.02 27.18
CA ARG A 129 3.35 0.84 28.59
C ARG A 129 3.49 2.15 29.36
N ARG A 130 3.92 3.25 28.72
CA ARG A 130 4.11 4.56 29.38
C ARG A 130 2.82 5.31 29.65
N TRP A 131 1.81 5.16 28.79
CA TRP A 131 0.57 5.93 28.87
C TRP A 131 -0.62 5.14 29.42
N ALA A 132 -0.70 3.83 29.12
CA ALA A 132 -1.79 2.93 29.57
C ALA A 132 -1.33 1.82 30.54
N GLY A 133 -0.02 1.58 30.68
CA GLY A 133 0.55 0.57 31.58
C GLY A 133 0.77 -0.81 30.95
N ILE A 134 1.38 -1.73 31.72
CA ILE A 134 1.89 -3.01 31.19
C ILE A 134 0.83 -3.91 30.54
N HIS A 135 -0.35 -4.05 31.15
CA HIS A 135 -1.45 -4.87 30.61
C HIS A 135 -1.87 -4.39 29.21
N ALA A 136 -2.01 -3.07 29.02
CA ALA A 136 -2.36 -2.48 27.74
C ALA A 136 -1.25 -2.69 26.71
N ALA A 137 0.01 -2.65 27.14
CA ALA A 137 1.18 -2.86 26.28
C ALA A 137 1.35 -4.30 25.80
N LEU A 138 0.94 -5.28 26.62
CA LEU A 138 0.89 -6.69 26.21
C LEU A 138 -0.26 -6.91 25.22
N ILE A 139 -1.46 -6.41 25.51
CA ILE A 139 -2.62 -6.50 24.59
C ILE A 139 -2.32 -5.81 23.25
N ALA A 140 -1.70 -4.63 23.26
CA ALA A 140 -1.27 -3.94 22.03
C ALA A 140 -0.18 -4.72 21.27
N GLY A 141 0.79 -5.32 21.97
CA GLY A 141 1.80 -6.18 21.36
C GLY A 141 1.18 -7.38 20.64
N THR A 142 0.25 -8.09 21.30
CA THR A 142 -0.49 -9.20 20.69
C THR A 142 -1.40 -8.75 19.55
N ALA A 143 -2.10 -7.62 19.69
CA ALA A 143 -2.96 -7.08 18.64
C ALA A 143 -2.17 -6.72 17.36
N PHE A 144 -0.98 -6.13 17.51
CA PHE A 144 -0.09 -5.83 16.39
C PHE A 144 0.49 -7.11 15.77
N LEU A 145 0.97 -8.04 16.60
CA LEU A 145 1.49 -9.35 16.20
C LEU A 145 0.52 -10.14 15.30
N VAL A 146 -0.77 -10.15 15.64
CA VAL A 146 -1.78 -10.93 14.92
C VAL A 146 -2.51 -10.13 13.84
N THR A 147 -2.18 -8.85 13.60
CA THR A 147 -2.78 -8.09 12.49
C THR A 147 -2.21 -8.60 11.16
N PRO A 148 -3.03 -9.09 10.20
CA PRO A 148 -2.51 -9.80 9.03
C PRO A 148 -1.55 -8.97 8.16
N VAL A 149 -1.85 -7.68 7.93
CA VAL A 149 -0.96 -6.81 7.15
C VAL A 149 0.43 -6.68 7.79
N ALA A 150 0.52 -6.66 9.13
CA ALA A 150 1.80 -6.51 9.81
C ALA A 150 2.67 -7.75 9.57
N VAL A 151 2.08 -8.95 9.65
CA VAL A 151 2.79 -10.19 9.35
C VAL A 151 3.28 -10.23 7.90
N GLY A 152 2.44 -9.87 6.92
CA GLY A 152 2.84 -9.90 5.51
C GLY A 152 3.89 -8.85 5.15
N LEU A 153 3.84 -7.69 5.79
CA LEU A 153 4.79 -6.60 5.58
C LEU A 153 6.22 -6.94 5.98
N PHE A 154 6.41 -7.41 7.22
CA PHE A 154 7.74 -7.74 7.75
C PHE A 154 8.38 -8.99 7.11
N ARG A 155 7.73 -9.54 6.08
CA ARG A 155 8.16 -10.68 5.25
C ARG A 155 8.44 -10.31 3.79
N THR A 156 8.14 -9.07 3.37
CA THR A 156 8.18 -8.64 1.97
C THR A 156 9.16 -7.47 1.79
N GLY A 157 9.93 -7.48 0.69
CA GLY A 157 10.94 -6.46 0.41
C GLY A 157 10.33 -5.15 -0.09
N VAL A 158 9.61 -4.40 0.78
CA VAL A 158 8.90 -3.15 0.47
C VAL A 158 9.31 -2.00 1.41
N GLU A 159 8.73 -0.81 1.25
CA GLU A 159 9.10 0.38 2.01
C GLU A 159 8.48 0.52 3.41
N ASP A 160 7.38 -0.19 3.68
CA ASP A 160 6.56 -0.01 4.88
C ASP A 160 7.20 -0.37 6.23
N PRO A 161 8.11 -1.37 6.36
CA PRO A 161 8.72 -1.67 7.66
C PRO A 161 9.65 -0.57 8.21
N ALA A 162 10.63 -0.13 7.41
CA ALA A 162 11.52 0.98 7.76
C ALA A 162 10.71 2.26 8.06
N PHE A 163 9.68 2.51 7.26
CA PHE A 163 8.72 3.59 7.48
C PHE A 163 7.97 3.46 8.82
N THR A 164 7.40 2.29 9.11
CA THR A 164 6.63 2.00 10.34
C THR A 164 7.50 2.17 11.59
N LEU A 165 8.74 1.67 11.55
CA LEU A 165 9.70 1.84 12.63
C LEU A 165 10.05 3.33 12.83
N CYS A 166 10.26 4.08 11.75
CA CYS A 166 10.52 5.52 11.82
C CYS A 166 9.34 6.29 12.44
N MET A 167 8.10 6.02 12.05
CA MET A 167 6.92 6.68 12.66
C MET A 167 6.77 6.35 14.16
N LEU A 168 7.05 5.11 14.55
CA LEU A 168 7.07 4.69 15.94
C LEU A 168 8.16 5.40 16.76
N LEU A 169 9.36 5.54 16.21
CA LEU A 169 10.47 6.27 16.83
C LEU A 169 10.19 7.79 16.91
N ALA A 170 9.54 8.37 15.90
CA ALA A 170 9.08 9.76 15.92
C ALA A 170 8.04 10.02 17.03
N ALA A 171 7.08 9.11 17.21
CA ALA A 171 6.12 9.17 18.31
C ALA A 171 6.79 8.96 19.69
N GLU A 172 7.83 8.12 19.77
CA GLU A 172 8.61 7.92 21.00
C GLU A 172 9.39 9.16 21.41
N ALA A 173 10.03 9.82 20.44
CA ALA A 173 10.77 11.05 20.62
C ALA A 173 9.82 12.23 20.96
N THR A 174 8.68 12.33 20.27
CA THR A 174 7.61 13.29 20.58
C THR A 174 7.00 13.07 21.97
N GLN A 175 6.76 11.83 22.42
CA GLN A 175 6.28 11.56 23.78
C GLN A 175 7.29 11.99 24.85
N ARG A 176 8.61 11.79 24.63
CA ARG A 176 9.64 12.32 25.53
C ARG A 176 9.63 13.85 25.55
N ALA A 177 9.51 14.49 24.38
CA ALA A 177 9.43 15.94 24.26
C ALA A 177 8.20 16.52 24.99
N ALA A 178 7.02 15.94 24.76
CA ALA A 178 5.74 16.41 25.31
C ALA A 178 5.63 16.20 26.82
N ARG A 179 6.31 15.19 27.38
CA ARG A 179 6.35 14.95 28.83
C ARG A 179 7.08 16.09 29.57
N ASP A 180 8.31 16.41 29.14
CA ASP A 180 9.23 17.25 29.89
C ASP A 180 9.45 18.65 29.24
N GLY A 181 8.73 18.96 28.16
CA GLY A 181 8.83 20.24 27.42
C GLY A 181 10.11 20.43 26.60
N ARG A 182 10.90 19.37 26.40
CA ARG A 182 12.28 19.45 25.88
C ARG A 182 12.34 19.56 24.36
N LEU A 183 13.21 20.43 23.84
CA LEU A 183 13.45 20.62 22.40
C LEU A 183 14.18 19.43 21.75
N ARG A 184 15.30 18.96 22.31
CA ARG A 184 16.16 17.93 21.68
C ARG A 184 15.41 16.66 21.26
N PRO A 185 14.48 16.07 22.06
CA PRO A 185 13.70 14.91 21.61
C PRO A 185 12.67 15.26 20.53
N LEU A 186 12.22 16.51 20.42
CA LEU A 186 11.33 16.92 19.33
C LEU A 186 12.12 17.04 18.01
N LEU A 187 13.32 17.63 18.03
CA LEU A 187 14.22 17.63 16.86
C LEU A 187 14.51 16.22 16.37
N LEU A 188 14.73 15.27 17.29
CA LEU A 188 14.88 13.85 16.97
C LEU A 188 13.60 13.24 16.37
N ALA A 189 12.41 13.67 16.78
CA ALA A 189 11.17 13.28 16.11
C ALA A 189 11.11 13.81 14.67
N GLY A 190 11.59 15.04 14.44
CA GLY A 190 11.78 15.59 13.09
C GLY A 190 12.73 14.73 12.23
N VAL A 191 13.88 14.32 12.77
CA VAL A 191 14.80 13.39 12.09
C VAL A 191 14.10 12.07 11.73
N TRP A 192 13.38 11.45 12.67
CA TRP A 192 12.66 10.19 12.40
C TRP A 192 11.54 10.34 11.36
N VAL A 193 10.81 11.45 11.34
CA VAL A 193 9.83 11.71 10.26
C VAL A 193 10.54 11.90 8.92
N GLY A 194 11.67 12.61 8.89
CA GLY A 194 12.48 12.77 7.67
C GLY A 194 13.07 11.47 7.15
N LEU A 195 13.52 10.56 8.02
CA LEU A 195 13.96 9.21 7.64
C LEU A 195 12.77 8.36 7.16
N GLY A 196 11.59 8.50 7.78
CA GLY A 196 10.36 7.92 7.28
C GLY A 196 9.97 8.42 5.89
N PHE A 197 10.27 9.69 5.57
CA PHE A 197 10.07 10.26 4.23
C PHE A 197 11.09 9.69 3.22
N GLN A 198 12.33 9.39 3.62
CA GLN A 198 13.28 8.65 2.77
C GLN A 198 12.79 7.23 2.41
N ALA A 199 11.88 6.65 3.21
CA ALA A 199 11.22 5.38 2.92
C ALA A 199 9.92 5.54 2.11
N LYS A 200 8.93 6.29 2.63
CA LYS A 200 7.56 6.38 2.08
C LYS A 200 7.06 7.82 1.83
N MET A 201 7.98 8.76 1.62
CA MET A 201 7.74 10.13 1.13
C MET A 201 6.68 10.90 1.95
N LEU A 202 5.80 11.65 1.27
CA LEU A 202 4.74 12.49 1.83
C LEU A 202 3.74 11.72 2.71
N GLU A 203 3.66 10.38 2.59
CA GLU A 203 2.88 9.56 3.52
C GLU A 203 3.43 9.62 4.96
N ALA A 204 4.73 9.86 5.11
CA ALA A 204 5.35 10.10 6.43
C ALA A 204 4.96 11.43 7.06
N TRP A 205 4.47 12.40 6.28
CA TRP A 205 3.97 13.66 6.82
C TRP A 205 2.52 13.54 7.33
N ALA A 206 1.80 12.46 7.02
CA ALA A 206 0.46 12.21 7.55
C ALA A 206 0.45 11.91 9.07
N VAL A 207 1.59 11.60 9.69
CA VAL A 207 1.71 11.48 11.16
C VAL A 207 1.72 12.86 11.87
N LEU A 208 2.04 13.94 11.15
CA LEU A 208 2.35 15.24 11.75
C LEU A 208 1.20 15.86 12.56
N PRO A 209 -0.09 15.78 12.15
CA PRO A 209 -1.19 16.27 12.97
C PRO A 209 -1.22 15.61 14.36
N ALA A 210 -0.91 14.31 14.45
CA ALA A 210 -0.88 13.58 15.70
C ALA A 210 0.30 14.00 16.59
N LEU A 211 1.50 14.10 16.02
CA LEU A 211 2.70 14.50 16.77
C LEU A 211 2.61 15.96 17.26
N ALA A 212 2.19 16.87 16.36
CA ALA A 212 2.05 18.29 16.67
C ALA A 212 0.95 18.53 17.71
N LEU A 213 -0.25 17.95 17.55
CA LEU A 213 -1.35 18.14 18.49
C LEU A 213 -1.01 17.67 19.90
N VAL A 214 -0.37 16.51 20.03
CA VAL A 214 0.09 15.98 21.32
C VAL A 214 1.12 16.89 21.98
N TYR A 215 2.07 17.43 21.20
CA TYR A 215 3.07 18.35 21.73
C TYR A 215 2.47 19.71 22.13
N VAL A 216 1.63 20.30 21.27
CA VAL A 216 0.90 21.55 21.56
C VAL A 216 0.00 21.38 22.78
N MET A 217 -0.73 20.28 22.91
CA MET A 217 -1.62 20.03 24.04
C MET A 217 -0.86 19.80 25.35
N SER A 218 0.06 18.82 25.37
CA SER A 218 0.58 18.25 26.62
C SER A 218 1.84 18.92 27.16
N ALA A 219 2.66 19.60 26.36
CA ALA A 219 3.96 20.11 26.83
C ALA A 219 3.82 21.12 28.00
N PRO A 220 4.58 20.98 29.11
CA PRO A 220 4.45 21.82 30.32
C PRO A 220 5.16 23.20 30.20
N ILE A 221 5.24 23.77 29.00
CA ILE A 221 5.91 25.06 28.71
C ILE A 221 4.93 26.07 28.08
N ALA A 222 5.30 27.36 28.01
CA ALA A 222 4.48 28.40 27.37
C ALA A 222 4.18 28.10 25.88
N LEU A 223 2.98 28.44 25.40
CA LEU A 223 2.53 28.10 24.03
C LEU A 223 3.47 28.62 22.93
N ARG A 224 3.95 29.87 23.04
CA ARG A 224 4.93 30.44 22.10
C ARG A 224 6.20 29.57 21.97
N ARG A 225 6.70 29.01 23.08
CA ARG A 225 7.83 28.06 23.07
C ARG A 225 7.46 26.71 22.45
N ARG A 226 6.23 26.21 22.63
CA ARG A 226 5.76 24.98 21.94
C ARG A 226 5.80 25.15 20.42
N LEU A 227 5.29 26.28 19.93
CA LEU A 227 5.26 26.62 18.51
C LEU A 227 6.69 26.81 17.95
N ALA A 228 7.56 27.52 18.66
CA ALA A 228 8.97 27.67 18.27
C ALA A 228 9.71 26.32 18.21
N HIS A 229 9.49 25.43 19.19
CA HIS A 229 10.07 24.08 19.16
C HIS A 229 9.56 23.26 17.97
N LEU A 230 8.28 23.36 17.63
CA LEU A 230 7.69 22.70 16.45
C LEU A 230 8.23 23.27 15.14
N ALA A 231 8.43 24.59 15.03
CA ALA A 231 9.05 25.21 13.86
C ALA A 231 10.49 24.70 13.65
N LEU A 232 11.32 24.66 14.70
CA LEU A 232 12.67 24.10 14.63
C LEU A 232 12.65 22.60 14.29
N SER A 233 11.69 21.84 14.82
CA SER A 233 11.49 20.43 14.48
C SER A 233 11.05 20.23 13.02
N ALA A 234 10.25 21.15 12.46
CA ALA A 234 9.82 21.12 11.07
C ALA A 234 10.97 21.47 10.12
N VAL A 235 11.85 22.41 10.47
CA VAL A 235 13.08 22.69 9.71
C VAL A 235 13.97 21.45 9.65
N VAL A 236 14.24 20.78 10.77
CA VAL A 236 15.02 19.53 10.81
C VAL A 236 14.34 18.41 10.01
N MET A 237 13.03 18.24 10.18
CA MET A 237 12.24 17.26 9.42
C MET A 237 12.34 17.49 7.91
N THR A 238 12.09 18.72 7.45
CA THR A 238 12.11 19.05 6.02
C THR A 238 13.50 18.86 5.45
N ALA A 239 14.56 19.34 6.13
CA ALA A 239 15.94 19.17 5.70
C ALA A 239 16.33 17.69 5.51
N VAL A 240 15.95 16.80 6.44
CA VAL A 240 16.18 15.35 6.30
C VAL A 240 15.27 14.76 5.20
N SER A 241 14.01 15.19 5.10
CA SER A 241 13.04 14.71 4.09
C SER A 241 13.52 14.99 2.66
N VAL A 242 13.95 16.22 2.36
CA VAL A 242 14.33 16.62 1.01
C VAL A 242 15.82 16.39 0.69
N SER A 243 16.63 15.91 1.64
CA SER A 243 18.09 15.77 1.49
C SER A 243 18.51 15.04 0.20
N TRP A 244 17.98 13.84 -0.05
CA TRP A 244 18.22 13.09 -1.29
C TRP A 244 17.69 13.81 -2.53
N MET A 245 16.49 14.42 -2.44
CA MET A 245 15.88 15.15 -3.56
C MET A 245 16.72 16.36 -3.97
N LEU A 246 17.28 17.10 -3.01
CA LEU A 246 18.21 18.20 -3.27
C LEU A 246 19.51 17.68 -3.87
N ALA A 247 20.09 16.60 -3.34
CA ALA A 247 21.32 16.02 -3.91
C ALA A 247 21.13 15.55 -5.37
N VAL A 248 19.97 14.97 -5.71
CA VAL A 248 19.61 14.61 -7.09
C VAL A 248 19.41 15.86 -7.96
N THR A 249 18.66 16.86 -7.49
CA THR A 249 18.40 18.10 -8.24
C THR A 249 19.66 18.94 -8.46
N LEU A 250 20.60 18.95 -7.50
CA LEU A 250 21.86 19.69 -7.57
C LEU A 250 22.97 18.93 -8.32
N THR A 251 22.84 17.61 -8.51
CA THR A 251 23.76 16.86 -9.39
C THR A 251 23.37 17.10 -10.86
N PRO A 252 24.31 17.47 -11.74
CA PRO A 252 24.05 17.66 -13.17
C PRO A 252 23.43 16.43 -13.84
N ALA A 253 22.55 16.66 -14.81
CA ALA A 253 21.70 15.60 -15.38
C ALA A 253 22.49 14.49 -16.11
N GLN A 254 23.69 14.77 -16.64
CA GLN A 254 24.58 13.79 -17.26
C GLN A 254 25.32 12.91 -16.23
N ASP A 255 25.44 13.36 -14.99
CA ASP A 255 26.24 12.72 -13.93
C ASP A 255 25.40 11.83 -13.00
N ARG A 256 24.10 11.71 -13.24
CA ARG A 256 23.13 10.96 -12.44
C ARG A 256 22.17 10.16 -13.32
N PRO A 257 21.46 9.14 -12.79
CA PRO A 257 20.41 8.47 -13.56
C PRO A 257 19.22 9.40 -13.82
N TYR A 258 18.40 9.04 -14.81
CA TYR A 258 17.10 9.68 -15.02
C TYR A 258 16.13 9.33 -13.88
N VAL A 259 15.31 10.28 -13.44
CA VAL A 259 14.31 10.08 -12.38
C VAL A 259 13.02 9.48 -12.94
N ASP A 260 12.74 8.21 -12.63
CA ASP A 260 11.52 7.50 -13.06
C ASP A 260 10.24 8.17 -12.51
N GLY A 261 9.09 7.88 -13.14
CA GLY A 261 7.81 8.54 -12.84
C GLY A 261 7.70 9.98 -13.33
N THR A 262 8.69 10.51 -14.06
CA THR A 262 8.73 11.90 -14.52
C THR A 262 8.86 12.06 -16.04
N THR A 263 8.48 13.23 -16.55
CA THR A 263 8.77 13.66 -17.93
C THR A 263 9.93 14.66 -17.99
N ASN A 264 10.32 15.23 -16.84
CA ASN A 264 11.26 16.34 -16.71
C ASN A 264 12.53 16.01 -15.88
N ASN A 265 12.76 14.74 -15.55
CA ASN A 265 13.93 14.27 -14.78
C ASN A 265 14.09 14.91 -13.37
N SER A 266 12.98 15.18 -12.67
CA SER A 266 12.96 15.92 -11.39
C SER A 266 12.51 15.07 -10.19
N ALA A 267 13.36 14.98 -9.15
CA ALA A 267 13.02 14.31 -7.90
C ALA A 267 11.74 14.87 -7.22
N PHE A 268 11.48 16.18 -7.38
CA PHE A 268 10.26 16.82 -6.85
C PHE A 268 9.01 16.40 -7.62
N SER A 269 9.11 16.22 -8.94
CA SER A 269 8.01 15.74 -9.78
C SER A 269 7.66 14.29 -9.48
N MET A 270 8.65 13.44 -9.20
CA MET A 270 8.45 12.05 -8.75
C MET A 270 7.74 11.98 -7.38
N VAL A 271 8.15 12.81 -6.42
CA VAL A 271 7.59 12.79 -5.06
C VAL A 271 6.21 13.42 -4.99
N VAL A 272 6.09 14.68 -5.45
CA VAL A 272 4.86 15.47 -5.31
C VAL A 272 3.84 15.11 -6.38
N GLY A 273 4.27 15.00 -7.64
CA GLY A 273 3.38 14.66 -8.75
C GLY A 273 3.03 13.16 -8.78
N TYR A 274 4.05 12.34 -9.06
CA TYR A 274 3.85 10.92 -9.40
C TYR A 274 3.33 10.10 -8.23
N ASN A 275 3.95 10.23 -7.05
CA ASN A 275 3.60 9.43 -5.88
C ASN A 275 2.44 9.98 -5.04
N PHE A 276 2.23 11.30 -5.01
CA PHE A 276 1.25 11.96 -4.15
C PHE A 276 0.02 12.52 -4.90
N LEU A 277 0.16 13.56 -5.74
CA LEU A 277 -0.99 14.23 -6.37
C LEU A 277 -1.79 13.30 -7.29
N ASN A 278 -1.14 12.41 -8.04
CA ASN A 278 -1.80 11.36 -8.84
C ASN A 278 -2.79 10.51 -8.02
N ARG A 279 -2.57 10.34 -6.70
CA ARG A 279 -3.45 9.57 -5.80
C ARG A 279 -4.80 10.25 -5.56
N PHE A 280 -4.87 11.57 -5.66
CA PHE A 280 -6.08 12.36 -5.36
C PHE A 280 -6.80 12.86 -6.62
N SER A 281 -6.47 12.30 -7.78
CA SER A 281 -7.14 12.54 -9.07
C SER A 281 -8.67 12.30 -9.00
N SER A 282 -9.13 11.35 -8.18
CA SER A 282 -10.55 11.11 -7.89
C SER A 282 -11.27 12.26 -7.16
N LEU A 283 -10.53 13.24 -6.64
CA LEU A 283 -11.04 14.47 -6.02
C LEU A 283 -10.89 15.69 -6.94
N GLY A 284 -10.55 15.49 -8.23
CA GLY A 284 -10.26 16.56 -9.18
C GLY A 284 -8.86 17.17 -9.04
N ILE A 285 -8.01 16.65 -8.15
CA ILE A 285 -6.64 17.16 -7.94
C ILE A 285 -5.73 16.62 -9.05
N SER A 286 -5.33 17.49 -9.97
CA SER A 286 -4.48 17.13 -11.11
C SER A 286 -2.98 17.24 -10.79
N ALA A 287 -2.21 16.23 -11.21
CA ALA A 287 -0.75 16.28 -11.20
C ALA A 287 -0.14 16.82 -12.51
N ALA A 288 -0.93 17.13 -13.54
CA ALA A 288 -0.43 17.38 -14.90
C ALA A 288 0.64 18.47 -14.99
N ALA A 289 0.48 19.58 -14.24
CA ALA A 289 1.43 20.69 -14.22
C ALA A 289 2.77 20.38 -13.50
N THR A 290 2.93 19.19 -12.91
CA THR A 290 4.14 18.85 -12.12
C THR A 290 5.29 18.28 -12.94
N GLY A 291 5.06 17.84 -14.18
CA GLY A 291 6.05 17.05 -14.94
C GLY A 291 6.23 15.61 -14.42
N SER A 292 5.26 15.08 -13.68
CA SER A 292 5.12 13.63 -13.48
C SER A 292 4.45 12.97 -14.68
N VAL A 293 4.71 11.68 -14.92
CA VAL A 293 3.87 10.91 -15.84
C VAL A 293 2.50 10.67 -15.17
N SER A 294 1.41 10.81 -15.93
CA SER A 294 0.08 10.52 -15.42
C SER A 294 -0.07 9.02 -15.16
N ALA A 295 -0.20 8.63 -13.90
CA ALA A 295 -0.55 7.26 -13.51
C ALA A 295 -2.05 7.02 -13.72
N THR A 296 -2.52 7.08 -14.97
CA THR A 296 -3.93 7.04 -15.36
C THR A 296 -4.51 5.63 -15.22
N GLN A 297 -4.57 5.10 -13.98
CA GLN A 297 -5.14 3.79 -13.68
C GLN A 297 -6.55 3.66 -14.29
N GLY A 298 -6.78 2.56 -15.01
CA GLY A 298 -8.00 2.33 -15.79
C GLY A 298 -9.31 2.38 -14.98
N GLY A 299 -9.87 3.58 -14.87
CA GLY A 299 -11.25 3.85 -14.45
C GLY A 299 -11.97 4.60 -15.57
N GLY A 300 -13.12 4.09 -16.01
CA GLY A 300 -13.89 4.62 -17.14
C GLY A 300 -14.60 5.95 -16.84
N GLY A 301 -13.83 7.01 -16.57
CA GLY A 301 -14.31 8.38 -16.34
C GLY A 301 -14.66 9.10 -17.64
N GLY A 302 -15.65 8.60 -18.39
CA GLY A 302 -16.11 9.21 -19.64
C GLY A 302 -16.82 10.55 -19.42
N HIS A 303 -16.08 11.64 -19.26
CA HIS A 303 -16.61 13.00 -19.37
C HIS A 303 -16.38 13.51 -20.78
N GLY A 304 -17.44 13.40 -21.60
CA GLY A 304 -17.47 13.83 -23.00
C GLY A 304 -17.48 15.35 -23.15
N GLY A 305 -16.37 16.00 -22.81
CA GLY A 305 -16.09 17.36 -23.24
C GLY A 305 -15.92 17.39 -24.75
N ARG A 306 -16.93 17.85 -25.49
CA ARG A 306 -16.85 18.14 -26.93
C ARG A 306 -15.86 19.29 -27.15
N GLN A 307 -14.58 18.98 -27.31
CA GLN A 307 -13.68 19.85 -28.05
C GLN A 307 -13.94 19.61 -29.54
N ALA A 308 -14.47 20.62 -30.22
CA ALA A 308 -14.71 20.56 -31.65
C ALA A 308 -13.36 20.54 -32.38
N ALA A 309 -13.13 19.51 -33.20
CA ALA A 309 -12.00 19.48 -34.12
C ALA A 309 -12.28 20.43 -35.29
N GLY A 310 -12.00 21.72 -35.10
CA GLY A 310 -11.82 22.66 -36.19
C GLY A 310 -10.50 22.33 -36.88
N ALA A 311 -10.57 21.64 -38.01
CA ALA A 311 -9.42 21.34 -38.84
C ALA A 311 -9.29 22.41 -39.93
N ASP A 312 -8.21 23.18 -39.90
CA ASP A 312 -7.74 23.98 -41.03
C ASP A 312 -6.27 23.63 -41.30
N LEU A 313 -5.96 23.33 -42.56
CA LEU A 313 -4.66 22.84 -43.02
C LEU A 313 -4.07 23.78 -44.08
N THR A 314 -3.57 24.92 -43.62
CA THR A 314 -2.55 25.74 -44.30
C THR A 314 -1.57 26.24 -43.24
N GLY A 315 -0.27 26.47 -43.51
CA GLY A 315 0.51 26.18 -44.70
C GLY A 315 1.91 26.82 -44.58
N GLN A 316 2.88 26.35 -45.36
CA GLN A 316 4.25 26.90 -45.50
C GLN A 316 5.19 26.77 -44.28
N ALA A 317 6.47 27.12 -44.49
CA ALA A 317 7.60 26.82 -43.60
C ALA A 317 8.67 27.92 -43.64
N GLY A 318 9.52 27.96 -42.59
CA GLY A 318 10.68 28.84 -42.41
C GLY A 318 10.93 29.03 -40.90
N ALA A 319 12.10 28.97 -40.27
CA ALA A 319 13.54 29.10 -40.63
C ALA A 319 14.17 30.38 -40.04
N THR A 320 15.20 30.21 -39.20
CA THR A 320 16.25 31.18 -38.81
C THR A 320 15.88 32.42 -37.94
N GLY A 321 16.89 33.04 -37.31
CA GLY A 321 16.79 34.25 -36.44
C GLY A 321 16.64 33.90 -34.94
N LEU A 322 17.51 34.18 -33.96
CA LEU A 322 18.58 35.19 -33.70
C LEU A 322 18.13 36.64 -33.42
N GLY A 323 18.09 36.99 -32.12
CA GLY A 323 18.39 38.32 -31.58
C GLY A 323 17.29 39.40 -31.68
N GLY A 324 17.39 40.42 -30.81
CA GLY A 324 16.56 41.64 -30.88
C GLY A 324 16.22 42.25 -29.52
N SER A 325 16.63 43.50 -29.27
CA SER A 325 16.38 44.24 -28.02
C SER A 325 15.79 45.64 -28.30
N GLY A 326 14.71 46.00 -27.59
CA GLY A 326 14.07 47.34 -27.58
C GLY A 326 12.83 47.30 -26.67
N ARG A 327 12.55 48.25 -25.78
CA ARG A 327 12.25 49.71 -25.95
C ARG A 327 10.93 49.96 -26.69
N LEU A 328 10.06 50.90 -26.32
CA LEU A 328 9.90 51.75 -25.10
C LEU A 328 8.49 52.41 -25.16
N GLY A 329 8.07 53.13 -24.11
CA GLY A 329 6.81 53.90 -24.06
C GLY A 329 5.71 53.17 -23.28
N ASP A 330 4.99 53.69 -22.28
CA ASP A 330 4.68 55.03 -21.70
C ASP A 330 3.14 55.22 -21.76
N GLY A 331 2.55 55.72 -20.66
CA GLY A 331 1.10 55.87 -20.53
C GLY A 331 0.61 55.82 -19.08
N ASP A 332 0.59 56.97 -18.41
CA ASP A 332 0.12 57.13 -17.02
C ASP A 332 -1.38 56.87 -16.85
N GLN A 333 -1.81 56.43 -15.65
CA GLN A 333 -2.40 57.32 -14.63
C GLN A 333 -2.83 56.59 -13.34
N ALA A 334 -3.12 57.38 -12.29
CA ALA A 334 -3.67 56.95 -10.99
C ALA A 334 -5.10 56.37 -11.13
N GLY A 335 -5.70 55.67 -10.16
CA GLY A 335 -5.35 55.40 -8.76
C GLY A 335 -6.54 55.69 -7.82
N GLY A 336 -6.56 55.15 -6.60
CA GLY A 336 -7.57 55.49 -5.58
C GLY A 336 -8.18 54.31 -4.81
N PHE A 337 -8.44 54.52 -3.51
CA PHE A 337 -9.21 53.62 -2.63
C PHE A 337 -10.67 54.09 -2.53
N GLY A 338 -11.62 53.18 -2.26
CA GLY A 338 -13.03 53.53 -1.99
C GLY A 338 -13.79 52.41 -1.26
N VAL A 339 -14.73 52.78 -0.37
CA VAL A 339 -15.47 51.86 0.52
C VAL A 339 -16.93 52.33 0.69
N SER A 340 -17.86 51.36 0.87
CA SER A 340 -19.32 51.53 1.12
C SER A 340 -20.16 52.05 -0.07
N GLY A 341 -21.49 51.86 -0.14
CA GLY A 341 -22.36 50.94 0.62
C GLY A 341 -23.70 51.53 1.12
N ARG A 342 -24.81 51.32 0.37
CA ARG A 342 -26.24 51.51 0.75
C ARG A 342 -27.16 51.17 -0.46
N ARG A 343 -28.50 51.31 -0.43
CA ARG A 343 -29.54 50.45 0.21
C ARG A 343 -30.95 50.87 -0.28
N GLY A 344 -31.87 49.92 -0.52
CA GLY A 344 -33.29 50.19 -0.90
C GLY A 344 -33.53 50.26 -2.42
N GLN A 345 -34.74 50.16 -2.98
CA GLN A 345 -36.14 49.90 -2.52
C GLN A 345 -36.99 49.60 -3.81
N ALA A 346 -38.20 49.01 -3.84
CA ALA A 346 -39.00 48.16 -2.95
C ALA A 346 -40.21 47.59 -3.76
N GLY A 347 -40.95 46.58 -3.28
CA GLY A 347 -42.21 46.12 -3.94
C GLY A 347 -42.86 44.83 -3.37
N ALA A 348 -44.19 44.81 -3.34
CA ALA A 348 -45.10 43.70 -3.00
C ALA A 348 -46.42 43.90 -3.81
N PRO A 349 -47.43 42.98 -3.92
CA PRO A 349 -48.08 42.31 -2.79
C PRO A 349 -48.68 40.87 -3.01
N SER A 350 -49.17 40.28 -1.90
CA SER A 350 -50.33 39.37 -1.73
C SER A 350 -50.65 38.19 -2.68
N GLY A 351 -50.79 36.98 -2.10
CA GLY A 351 -51.51 35.81 -2.66
C GLY A 351 -51.66 34.64 -1.66
N ARG A 352 -52.84 33.98 -1.60
CA ARG A 352 -53.24 32.87 -0.67
C ARG A 352 -54.56 32.22 -1.21
N PRO A 353 -55.12 31.10 -0.68
CA PRO A 353 -54.64 30.09 0.31
C PRO A 353 -54.96 28.60 -0.07
N ALA A 354 -54.65 27.64 0.84
CA ALA A 354 -55.38 26.35 1.09
C ALA A 354 -55.40 25.24 -0.03
N SER A 355 -55.60 23.93 0.20
CA SER A 355 -55.61 22.99 1.37
C SER A 355 -55.42 21.52 0.83
N ARG A 356 -55.74 20.34 1.40
CA ARG A 356 -56.50 19.87 2.59
C ARG A 356 -56.09 18.42 3.02
N SER A 357 -57.04 17.63 3.53
CA SER A 357 -57.07 16.19 3.91
C SER A 357 -56.94 15.22 2.70
N GLY A 358 -56.71 13.90 2.79
CA GLY A 358 -57.02 12.82 3.78
C GLY A 358 -57.83 11.70 3.07
N PHE A 359 -58.14 10.50 3.57
CA PHE A 359 -57.85 9.73 4.80
C PHE A 359 -58.23 8.23 4.51
N ASP A 360 -57.72 7.24 5.26
CA ASP A 360 -58.15 5.80 5.30
C ASP A 360 -58.09 4.93 4.00
N GLY A 361 -58.14 3.59 4.03
CA GLY A 361 -58.01 2.64 5.15
C GLY A 361 -58.32 1.16 4.83
N GLN A 362 -57.72 0.23 5.59
CA GLN A 362 -58.05 -1.22 5.80
C GLN A 362 -57.95 -2.28 4.67
N SER A 363 -57.53 -3.49 5.08
CA SER A 363 -57.82 -4.86 4.55
C SER A 363 -57.37 -5.23 3.10
N GLY A 364 -56.92 -6.46 2.77
CA GLY A 364 -56.61 -7.65 3.58
C GLY A 364 -56.61 -8.97 2.74
N SER A 365 -56.09 -10.07 3.33
CA SER A 365 -56.24 -11.49 2.90
C SER A 365 -55.31 -12.16 1.84
N ARG A 366 -54.50 -13.12 2.35
CA ARG A 366 -54.32 -14.56 1.94
C ARG A 366 -53.96 -15.02 0.50
N GLY A 367 -53.22 -16.15 0.45
CA GLY A 367 -53.00 -17.03 -0.73
C GLY A 367 -51.63 -16.82 -1.41
N GLN A 368 -50.60 -17.69 -1.39
CA GLN A 368 -50.36 -19.12 -1.05
C GLN A 368 -50.39 -20.12 -2.24
N TYR A 369 -49.32 -20.92 -2.35
CA TYR A 369 -49.01 -21.95 -3.38
C TYR A 369 -48.70 -21.42 -4.79
N GLY A 370 -47.92 -22.12 -5.64
CA GLY A 370 -47.07 -23.31 -5.39
C GLY A 370 -46.78 -24.13 -6.66
N GLY A 371 -45.52 -24.54 -6.87
CA GLY A 371 -45.09 -25.34 -8.04
C GLY A 371 -44.94 -24.54 -9.35
N GLY A 372 -44.37 -25.08 -10.42
CA GLY A 372 -43.77 -26.42 -10.57
C GLY A 372 -43.06 -26.62 -11.92
N SER A 373 -42.22 -27.65 -11.98
CA SER A 373 -41.34 -28.11 -13.07
C SER A 373 -41.86 -28.08 -14.52
N GLY A 374 -40.92 -27.96 -15.47
CA GLY A 374 -40.87 -28.91 -16.60
C GLY A 374 -40.56 -28.38 -18.01
N TYR A 375 -39.46 -28.87 -18.59
CA TYR A 375 -39.18 -29.03 -20.05
C TYR A 375 -39.26 -27.75 -20.95
N GLY A 376 -38.59 -27.67 -22.10
CA GLY A 376 -37.70 -28.61 -22.78
C GLY A 376 -38.02 -28.64 -24.28
N GLY A 377 -37.13 -28.13 -25.14
CA GLY A 377 -37.38 -28.11 -26.58
C GLY A 377 -36.27 -27.41 -27.37
N VAL A 378 -35.69 -28.12 -28.33
CA VAL A 378 -34.71 -27.61 -29.31
C VAL A 378 -35.27 -27.84 -30.71
N ARG A 379 -35.23 -26.83 -31.59
CA ARG A 379 -35.16 -27.00 -33.05
C ARG A 379 -34.71 -25.72 -33.76
N GLN A 380 -34.07 -25.91 -34.91
CA GLN A 380 -33.56 -24.86 -35.82
C GLN A 380 -34.59 -24.61 -36.93
N GLY A 381 -34.53 -23.45 -37.62
CA GLY A 381 -35.45 -23.20 -38.74
C GLY A 381 -35.24 -21.91 -39.55
N ALA A 382 -34.32 -21.95 -40.52
CA ALA A 382 -34.26 -21.07 -41.70
C ALA A 382 -34.18 -19.53 -41.49
N ALA A 383 -34.12 -18.78 -42.60
CA ALA A 383 -33.88 -17.34 -42.62
C ALA A 383 -34.50 -16.67 -43.87
N ARG A 384 -34.87 -15.38 -43.77
CA ARG A 384 -34.71 -14.39 -44.86
C ARG A 384 -34.91 -12.94 -44.40
N ALA A 385 -34.20 -12.06 -45.10
CA ALA A 385 -34.33 -10.60 -45.27
C ALA A 385 -35.26 -9.76 -44.37
N GLY A 386 -34.65 -8.75 -43.73
CA GLY A 386 -34.93 -7.35 -44.07
C GLY A 386 -36.16 -6.66 -43.48
N ALA A 387 -36.01 -6.07 -42.29
CA ALA A 387 -36.80 -4.91 -41.85
C ALA A 387 -35.97 -4.01 -40.93
N ALA A 388 -36.04 -2.69 -41.13
CA ALA A 388 -35.45 -1.71 -40.22
C ALA A 388 -36.52 -1.25 -39.21
N TYR A 389 -36.20 -1.30 -37.91
CA TYR A 389 -37.06 -0.83 -36.83
C TYR A 389 -36.25 -0.06 -35.77
N PRO A 390 -36.88 0.84 -34.98
CA PRO A 390 -36.19 1.98 -34.38
C PRO A 390 -35.41 1.66 -33.10
N ALA A 391 -34.67 2.67 -32.62
CA ALA A 391 -33.86 2.62 -31.41
C ALA A 391 -34.71 2.46 -30.13
N GLY A 392 -35.09 1.21 -29.81
CA GLY A 392 -35.64 0.83 -28.51
C GLY A 392 -34.58 0.92 -27.41
N GLY A 393 -34.84 1.71 -26.37
CA GLY A 393 -33.90 1.94 -25.28
C GLY A 393 -33.61 0.69 -24.46
N ALA A 394 -32.46 0.06 -24.68
CA ALA A 394 -32.00 -1.07 -23.86
C ALA A 394 -31.72 -0.60 -22.42
N ARG A 395 -32.46 -1.16 -21.46
CA ARG A 395 -32.16 -1.01 -20.02
C ARG A 395 -30.73 -1.53 -19.76
N PRO A 396 -29.89 -0.80 -18.99
CA PRO A 396 -28.52 -1.22 -18.75
C PRO A 396 -28.49 -2.51 -17.92
N ALA A 397 -28.08 -3.61 -18.55
CA ALA A 397 -27.71 -4.82 -17.82
C ALA A 397 -26.50 -4.51 -16.93
N GLY A 398 -26.55 -4.91 -15.64
CA GLY A 398 -25.56 -4.53 -14.64
C GLY A 398 -24.14 -5.00 -14.99
N GLY A 399 -23.32 -4.09 -15.53
CA GLY A 399 -21.96 -4.35 -15.98
C GLY A 399 -21.01 -4.69 -14.83
N GLY A 400 -20.74 -5.99 -14.65
CA GLY A 400 -20.06 -6.56 -13.49
C GLY A 400 -18.79 -5.84 -13.03
N GLY A 401 -18.79 -5.44 -11.76
CA GLY A 401 -17.61 -4.90 -11.09
C GLY A 401 -16.45 -5.88 -11.05
N GLY A 402 -15.27 -5.41 -11.46
CA GLY A 402 -14.01 -6.13 -11.35
C GLY A 402 -12.85 -5.13 -11.37
N TRP A 403 -12.00 -5.19 -10.34
CA TRP A 403 -10.82 -4.34 -10.11
C TRP A 403 -11.02 -2.82 -9.98
N ALA A 404 -11.91 -2.18 -10.74
CA ALA A 404 -12.05 -0.71 -10.76
C ALA A 404 -13.17 -0.14 -9.85
N GLY A 405 -14.19 -0.92 -9.50
CA GLY A 405 -15.40 -0.43 -8.82
C GLY A 405 -15.22 -0.07 -7.34
N ASP A 406 -14.86 -1.06 -6.52
CA ASP A 406 -14.95 -0.94 -5.05
C ASP A 406 -13.74 -0.24 -4.38
N GLN A 407 -12.75 0.22 -5.17
CA GLN A 407 -11.48 0.75 -4.66
C GLN A 407 -11.42 2.28 -4.54
N ASN A 408 -12.45 3.00 -4.98
CA ASN A 408 -12.47 4.47 -4.96
C ASN A 408 -13.73 4.98 -4.25
N GLY A 409 -13.56 5.54 -3.05
CA GLY A 409 -14.64 6.09 -2.24
C GLY A 409 -14.35 6.00 -0.74
N TRP A 410 -15.05 6.81 0.05
CA TRP A 410 -14.83 6.94 1.51
C TRP A 410 -15.01 5.63 2.28
N SER A 411 -15.86 4.73 1.79
CA SER A 411 -16.20 3.43 2.40
C SER A 411 -15.15 2.33 2.20
N LYS A 412 -14.20 2.47 1.25
CA LYS A 412 -13.33 1.36 0.81
C LYS A 412 -12.50 0.72 1.94
N MET A 413 -12.17 1.49 2.97
CA MET A 413 -11.45 1.03 4.16
C MET A 413 -12.18 -0.10 4.91
N PHE A 414 -13.50 -0.18 4.77
CA PHE A 414 -14.38 -1.24 5.27
C PHE A 414 -14.63 -2.37 4.25
N GLY A 415 -14.21 -2.18 2.99
CA GLY A 415 -14.27 -3.20 1.94
C GLY A 415 -13.43 -4.43 2.30
N THR A 416 -13.93 -5.62 1.97
CA THR A 416 -13.42 -6.89 2.49
C THR A 416 -11.95 -7.16 2.17
N SER A 417 -11.45 -6.66 1.04
CA SER A 417 -10.04 -6.73 0.63
C SER A 417 -9.10 -6.01 1.59
N LEU A 418 -9.47 -4.80 2.03
CA LEU A 418 -8.67 -3.98 2.94
C LEU A 418 -8.95 -4.34 4.41
N ALA A 419 -10.23 -4.51 4.76
CA ALA A 419 -10.68 -4.81 6.11
C ALA A 419 -10.22 -6.19 6.63
N SER A 420 -10.02 -7.19 5.76
CA SER A 420 -9.43 -8.49 6.15
C SER A 420 -7.94 -8.43 6.43
N GLN A 421 -7.25 -7.34 6.08
CA GLN A 421 -5.81 -7.16 6.36
C GLN A 421 -5.54 -6.22 7.54
N THR A 422 -6.35 -5.18 7.72
CA THR A 422 -6.16 -4.17 8.80
C THR A 422 -7.38 -3.99 9.72
N GLY A 423 -8.58 -4.29 9.23
CA GLY A 423 -9.83 -3.75 9.77
C GLY A 423 -10.49 -4.52 10.90
N TRP A 424 -9.97 -5.70 11.26
CA TRP A 424 -10.51 -6.56 12.33
C TRP A 424 -10.78 -5.82 13.65
N LEU A 425 -9.92 -4.86 13.99
CA LEU A 425 -9.96 -4.13 15.26
C LEU A 425 -10.66 -2.76 15.19
N TYR A 426 -11.25 -2.38 14.05
CA TYR A 426 -11.93 -1.07 13.92
C TYR A 426 -12.98 -0.81 15.01
N PRO A 427 -13.90 -1.73 15.38
CA PRO A 427 -14.97 -1.39 16.33
C PRO A 427 -14.45 -1.17 17.75
N ILE A 428 -13.58 -2.07 18.25
CA ILE A 428 -12.96 -1.88 19.57
C ILE A 428 -12.05 -0.66 19.62
N ALA A 429 -11.30 -0.34 18.56
CA ALA A 429 -10.48 0.87 18.50
C ALA A 429 -11.33 2.16 18.46
N ALA A 430 -12.46 2.16 17.75
CA ALA A 430 -13.38 3.29 17.71
C ALA A 430 -14.06 3.53 19.07
N VAL A 431 -14.61 2.49 19.70
CA VAL A 431 -15.21 2.61 21.05
C VAL A 431 -14.14 2.99 22.08
N ALA A 432 -12.94 2.42 22.00
CA ALA A 432 -11.80 2.81 22.84
C ALA A 432 -11.45 4.29 22.73
N LEU A 433 -11.39 4.83 21.51
CA LEU A 433 -11.11 6.24 21.26
C LEU A 433 -12.21 7.14 21.81
N VAL A 434 -13.48 6.82 21.54
CA VAL A 434 -14.64 7.58 22.02
C VAL A 434 -14.70 7.58 23.55
N CYS A 435 -14.59 6.42 24.21
CA CYS A 435 -14.53 6.34 25.67
C CYS A 435 -13.29 7.04 26.24
N GLY A 436 -12.13 6.89 25.61
CA GLY A 436 -10.87 7.50 26.02
C GLY A 436 -10.92 9.03 26.02
N LEU A 437 -11.48 9.64 24.98
CA LEU A 437 -11.62 11.10 24.89
C LEU A 437 -12.77 11.61 25.78
N LEU A 438 -13.95 10.99 25.74
CA LEU A 438 -15.11 11.46 26.51
C LEU A 438 -14.92 11.33 28.02
N TRP A 439 -14.33 10.24 28.50
CA TRP A 439 -14.14 10.02 29.94
C TRP A 439 -12.94 10.77 30.52
N ARG A 440 -12.01 11.25 29.68
CA ARG A 440 -10.88 12.13 30.09
C ARG A 440 -11.09 13.60 29.68
N ARG A 441 -12.29 14.00 29.22
CA ARG A 441 -12.54 15.35 28.65
C ARG A 441 -12.22 16.52 29.59
N GLY A 442 -12.48 16.34 30.89
CA GLY A 442 -12.20 17.32 31.94
C GLY A 442 -10.85 17.13 32.65
N GLU A 443 -10.06 16.14 32.25
CA GLU A 443 -8.74 15.89 32.85
C GLU A 443 -7.70 16.88 32.32
N PRO A 444 -6.66 17.22 33.09
CA PRO A 444 -5.60 18.13 32.65
C PRO A 444 -5.02 17.74 31.29
N ARG A 445 -4.64 18.74 30.48
CA ARG A 445 -3.98 18.55 29.16
C ARG A 445 -2.67 17.73 29.22
N THR A 446 -2.08 17.63 30.42
CA THR A 446 -0.89 16.83 30.78
C THR A 446 -1.20 15.39 31.18
N ASP A 447 -2.48 14.99 31.26
CA ASP A 447 -2.89 13.61 31.54
C ASP A 447 -2.34 12.64 30.47
N ARG A 448 -1.68 11.58 30.92
CA ARG A 448 -1.05 10.59 30.04
C ARG A 448 -2.09 9.77 29.28
N LEU A 449 -3.26 9.48 29.88
CA LEU A 449 -4.31 8.73 29.20
C LEU A 449 -4.93 9.56 28.07
N ARG A 450 -5.37 10.79 28.36
CA ARG A 450 -5.84 11.77 27.37
C ARG A 450 -4.81 11.99 26.25
N SER A 451 -3.55 12.22 26.61
CA SER A 451 -2.45 12.42 25.65
C SER A 451 -2.24 11.21 24.74
N GLY A 452 -2.32 9.98 25.29
CA GLY A 452 -2.25 8.74 24.52
C GLY A 452 -3.43 8.54 23.56
N PHE A 453 -4.67 8.73 24.02
CA PHE A 453 -5.84 8.63 23.15
C PHE A 453 -5.87 9.70 22.05
N VAL A 454 -5.38 10.91 22.32
CA VAL A 454 -5.19 11.95 21.29
C VAL A 454 -4.11 11.53 20.27
N LEU A 455 -2.95 11.03 20.72
CA LEU A 455 -1.88 10.57 19.81
C LEU A 455 -2.39 9.51 18.82
N TRP A 456 -2.89 8.39 19.34
CA TRP A 456 -3.26 7.25 18.50
C TRP A 456 -4.58 7.47 17.78
N GLY A 457 -5.49 8.27 18.36
CA GLY A 457 -6.73 8.68 17.71
C GLY A 457 -6.50 9.59 16.52
N THR A 458 -5.72 10.67 16.68
CA THR A 458 -5.39 11.56 15.56
C THR A 458 -4.55 10.85 14.50
N TRP A 459 -3.60 9.97 14.88
CA TRP A 459 -2.88 9.12 13.92
C TRP A 459 -3.86 8.27 13.12
N LEU A 460 -4.71 7.47 13.78
CA LEU A 460 -5.68 6.61 13.10
C LEU A 460 -6.57 7.43 12.16
N THR A 461 -7.18 8.51 12.65
CA THR A 461 -8.09 9.35 11.86
C THR A 461 -7.39 9.97 10.65
N THR A 462 -6.18 10.52 10.79
CA THR A 462 -5.48 11.14 9.66
C THR A 462 -5.12 10.11 8.59
N TYR A 463 -4.51 8.97 8.95
CA TYR A 463 -4.18 7.94 7.96
C TYR A 463 -5.43 7.29 7.35
N PHE A 464 -6.49 7.07 8.13
CA PHE A 464 -7.75 6.52 7.62
C PHE A 464 -8.41 7.47 6.62
N LEU A 465 -8.43 8.79 6.90
CA LEU A 465 -8.96 9.79 5.96
C LEU A 465 -8.09 9.92 4.70
N VAL A 466 -6.76 9.97 4.85
CA VAL A 466 -5.81 10.05 3.72
C VAL A 466 -5.97 8.84 2.79
N PHE A 467 -6.01 7.62 3.34
CA PHE A 467 -6.22 6.42 2.54
C PHE A 467 -7.65 6.31 2.00
N SER A 468 -8.71 6.69 2.72
CA SER A 468 -10.07 6.76 2.15
C SER A 468 -10.13 7.71 0.95
N ALA A 469 -9.46 8.86 1.03
CA ALA A 469 -9.46 9.90 0.01
C ALA A 469 -8.62 9.57 -1.24
N GLY A 470 -7.38 9.11 -1.07
CA GLY A 470 -6.45 8.84 -2.18
C GLY A 470 -6.49 7.39 -2.69
N SER A 471 -6.08 7.12 -3.93
CA SER A 471 -6.08 5.77 -4.51
C SER A 471 -5.01 4.87 -3.86
N VAL A 472 -5.46 3.96 -2.99
CA VAL A 472 -4.67 2.83 -2.48
C VAL A 472 -4.63 1.80 -3.61
N GLY A 473 -3.55 1.84 -4.40
CA GLY A 473 -3.50 1.24 -5.73
C GLY A 473 -3.46 -0.28 -5.77
N GLY A 474 -4.57 -0.97 -5.49
CA GLY A 474 -4.73 -2.42 -5.67
C GLY A 474 -4.09 -3.30 -4.59
N HIS A 475 -3.35 -2.72 -3.64
CA HIS A 475 -2.49 -3.49 -2.72
C HIS A 475 -2.68 -3.05 -1.27
N THR A 476 -2.77 -4.03 -0.38
CA THR A 476 -3.10 -3.84 1.04
C THR A 476 -1.91 -3.41 1.89
N TYR A 477 -0.67 -3.62 1.42
CA TYR A 477 0.56 -3.37 2.18
C TYR A 477 0.72 -1.91 2.61
N TYR A 478 0.33 -0.95 1.76
CA TYR A 478 0.32 0.49 2.06
C TYR A 478 -0.41 0.87 3.36
N MET A 479 -1.31 0.03 3.86
CA MET A 479 -2.09 0.32 5.07
C MET A 479 -1.43 -0.19 6.37
N GLY A 480 -0.19 -0.69 6.32
CA GLY A 480 0.56 -1.20 7.47
C GLY A 480 0.61 -0.26 8.66
N VAL A 481 0.84 1.02 8.39
CA VAL A 481 0.96 2.10 9.38
C VAL A 481 -0.31 2.32 10.23
N ILE A 482 -1.48 1.80 9.79
CA ILE A 482 -2.74 1.82 10.56
C ILE A 482 -2.83 0.70 11.62
N ALA A 483 -2.09 -0.41 11.45
CA ALA A 483 -2.04 -1.47 12.47
C ALA A 483 -1.51 -0.94 13.81
N VAL A 484 -0.59 0.03 13.77
CA VAL A 484 0.06 0.63 14.94
C VAL A 484 -0.93 1.35 15.88
N PRO A 485 -1.70 2.38 15.45
CA PRO A 485 -2.68 3.03 16.31
C PRO A 485 -3.86 2.12 16.67
N LEU A 486 -4.28 1.19 15.78
CA LEU A 486 -5.33 0.22 16.12
C LEU A 486 -4.93 -0.67 17.30
N ALA A 487 -3.71 -1.21 17.27
CA ALA A 487 -3.16 -2.00 18.37
C ALA A 487 -3.04 -1.17 19.66
N ALA A 488 -2.54 0.07 19.57
CA ALA A 488 -2.40 0.97 20.72
C ALA A 488 -3.76 1.34 21.36
N LEU A 489 -4.76 1.69 20.55
CA LEU A 489 -6.12 1.99 21.01
C LEU A 489 -6.82 0.74 21.57
N THR A 490 -6.65 -0.41 20.94
CA THR A 490 -7.19 -1.70 21.44
C THR A 490 -6.62 -2.03 22.82
N GLY A 491 -5.30 -1.94 23.00
CA GLY A 491 -4.65 -2.21 24.28
C GLY A 491 -5.03 -1.23 25.38
N GLY A 492 -4.91 0.08 25.14
CA GLY A 492 -5.26 1.11 26.11
C GLY A 492 -6.76 1.18 26.42
N GLY A 493 -7.59 1.03 25.39
CA GLY A 493 -9.04 0.99 25.47
C GLY A 493 -9.57 -0.21 26.25
N THR A 494 -9.05 -1.41 25.99
CA THR A 494 -9.45 -2.61 26.74
C THR A 494 -9.20 -2.42 28.24
N VAL A 495 -8.04 -1.90 28.63
CA VAL A 495 -7.73 -1.62 30.05
C VAL A 495 -8.59 -0.50 30.64
N LEU A 496 -8.91 0.54 29.88
CA LEU A 496 -9.82 1.62 30.30
C LEU A 496 -11.24 1.10 30.54
N MET A 497 -11.81 0.40 29.56
CA MET A 497 -13.17 -0.14 29.60
C MET A 497 -13.30 -1.27 30.64
N TRP A 498 -12.27 -2.10 30.83
CA TRP A 498 -12.20 -3.08 31.92
C TRP A 498 -12.23 -2.44 33.32
N ARG A 499 -11.52 -1.33 33.53
CA ARG A 499 -11.59 -0.58 34.79
C ARG A 499 -12.99 0.00 35.03
N ALA A 500 -13.63 0.53 33.99
CA ALA A 500 -15.00 1.02 34.08
C ALA A 500 -16.02 -0.11 34.32
N HIS A 501 -15.85 -1.26 33.66
CA HIS A 501 -16.65 -2.47 33.87
C HIS A 501 -16.59 -2.93 35.34
N ARG A 502 -15.38 -3.01 35.91
CA ARG A 502 -15.17 -3.32 37.33
C ARG A 502 -15.64 -2.24 38.31
N ALA A 503 -15.87 -1.02 37.88
CA ALA A 503 -16.42 0.07 38.71
C ALA A 503 -17.97 0.12 38.68
N GLY A 504 -18.61 -0.53 37.71
CA GLY A 504 -20.08 -0.55 37.58
C GLY A 504 -20.68 0.72 36.97
N GLY A 505 -22.00 0.86 37.12
CA GLY A 505 -22.78 1.96 36.56
C GLY A 505 -22.83 1.96 35.02
N ARG A 506 -23.32 3.07 34.43
CA ARG A 506 -23.55 3.17 32.97
C ARG A 506 -22.30 2.91 32.12
N ARG A 507 -21.10 3.25 32.61
CA ARG A 507 -19.83 3.03 31.87
C ARG A 507 -19.42 1.56 31.78
N ALA A 508 -19.98 0.67 32.61
CA ALA A 508 -19.61 -0.74 32.62
C ALA A 508 -20.02 -1.51 31.36
N TRP A 509 -20.98 -0.99 30.61
CA TRP A 509 -21.48 -1.53 29.34
C TRP A 509 -20.52 -1.32 28.16
N ALA A 510 -19.52 -0.45 28.28
CA ALA A 510 -18.60 -0.15 27.19
C ALA A 510 -17.76 -1.36 26.77
N LEU A 511 -17.28 -2.19 27.71
CA LEU A 511 -16.51 -3.39 27.37
C LEU A 511 -17.38 -4.46 26.69
N PRO A 512 -18.54 -4.89 27.24
CA PRO A 512 -19.47 -5.77 26.53
C PRO A 512 -19.87 -5.24 25.14
N GLY A 513 -20.19 -3.95 25.01
CA GLY A 513 -20.56 -3.34 23.73
C GLY A 513 -19.43 -3.37 22.70
N ALA A 514 -18.19 -3.04 23.10
CA ALA A 514 -17.03 -3.11 22.22
C ALA A 514 -16.72 -4.55 21.77
N VAL A 515 -16.85 -5.53 22.69
CA VAL A 515 -16.66 -6.95 22.39
C VAL A 515 -17.75 -7.46 21.45
N ALA A 516 -19.03 -7.15 21.70
CA ALA A 516 -20.14 -7.51 20.83
C ALA A 516 -19.97 -6.96 19.41
N ALA A 517 -19.68 -5.66 19.27
CA ALA A 517 -19.47 -5.02 17.97
C ALA A 517 -18.26 -5.60 17.22
N THR A 518 -17.18 -5.93 17.91
CA THR A 518 -15.96 -6.47 17.29
C THR A 518 -16.10 -7.95 16.93
N ALA A 519 -16.78 -8.76 17.76
CA ALA A 519 -17.10 -10.14 17.43
C ALA A 519 -18.10 -10.23 16.26
N ALA A 520 -19.13 -9.38 16.22
CA ALA A 520 -20.05 -9.31 15.10
C ALA A 520 -19.35 -8.91 13.78
N TRP A 521 -18.46 -7.90 13.84
CA TRP A 521 -17.65 -7.48 12.69
C TRP A 521 -16.66 -8.57 12.23
N GLY A 522 -15.98 -9.23 13.18
CA GLY A 522 -15.08 -10.35 12.89
C GLY A 522 -15.79 -11.56 12.30
N ALA A 523 -16.97 -11.90 12.80
CA ALA A 523 -17.81 -12.97 12.24
C ALA A 523 -18.34 -12.60 10.85
N TYR A 524 -18.75 -11.34 10.62
CA TYR A 524 -19.15 -10.84 9.31
C TYR A 524 -18.01 -10.94 8.30
N LEU A 525 -16.82 -10.43 8.63
CA LEU A 525 -15.63 -10.48 7.77
C LEU A 525 -15.22 -11.92 7.48
N ALA A 526 -15.12 -12.78 8.51
CA ALA A 526 -14.80 -14.20 8.32
C ALA A 526 -15.84 -14.93 7.45
N GLY A 527 -17.13 -14.58 7.59
CA GLY A 527 -18.22 -15.14 6.78
C GLY A 527 -18.12 -14.84 5.28
N GLN A 528 -17.42 -13.76 4.88
CA GLN A 528 -17.17 -13.46 3.47
C GLN A 528 -16.18 -14.46 2.81
N PHE A 529 -15.43 -15.21 3.61
CA PHE A 529 -14.41 -16.18 3.17
C PHE A 529 -14.77 -17.61 3.61
N SER A 530 -16.04 -17.98 3.45
CA SER A 530 -16.60 -19.25 3.93
C SER A 530 -15.88 -20.51 3.40
N SER A 531 -15.22 -20.47 2.24
CA SER A 531 -14.45 -21.61 1.73
C SER A 531 -13.03 -21.76 2.31
N PHE A 532 -12.52 -20.73 3.01
CA PHE A 532 -11.18 -20.75 3.60
C PHE A 532 -11.18 -21.44 4.97
N LEU A 533 -12.03 -20.98 5.89
CA LEU A 533 -12.23 -21.58 7.22
C LEU A 533 -13.72 -21.46 7.61
N PRO A 534 -14.61 -22.36 7.13
CA PRO A 534 -16.07 -22.24 7.31
C PRO A 534 -16.51 -22.17 8.78
N TRP A 535 -15.76 -22.80 9.68
CA TRP A 535 -16.01 -22.81 11.13
C TRP A 535 -15.60 -21.51 11.85
N LEU A 536 -14.81 -20.63 11.22
CA LEU A 536 -14.22 -19.49 11.93
C LEU A 536 -15.25 -18.41 12.28
N ALA A 537 -16.17 -18.10 11.38
CA ALA A 537 -17.27 -17.17 11.66
C ALA A 537 -18.17 -17.61 12.84
N PRO A 538 -18.69 -18.87 12.88
CA PRO A 538 -19.45 -19.32 14.05
C PRO A 538 -18.58 -19.45 15.32
N VAL A 539 -17.28 -19.79 15.24
CA VAL A 539 -16.39 -19.79 16.41
C VAL A 539 -16.20 -18.39 17.00
N VAL A 540 -16.03 -17.35 16.16
CA VAL A 540 -16.02 -15.95 16.63
C VAL A 540 -17.34 -15.58 17.30
N GLY A 541 -18.47 -15.99 16.71
CA GLY A 541 -19.81 -15.78 17.27
C GLY A 541 -19.98 -16.43 18.65
N VAL A 542 -19.64 -17.71 18.78
CA VAL A 542 -19.73 -18.47 20.04
C VAL A 542 -18.80 -17.88 21.10
N LEU A 543 -17.54 -17.56 20.76
CA LEU A 543 -16.63 -16.91 21.71
C LEU A 543 -17.13 -15.53 22.14
N GLY A 544 -17.76 -14.77 21.24
CA GLY A 544 -18.41 -13.50 21.56
C GLY A 544 -19.59 -13.67 22.52
N LEU A 545 -20.48 -14.65 22.27
CA LEU A 545 -21.59 -14.98 23.16
C LEU A 545 -21.12 -15.45 24.54
N VAL A 546 -20.10 -16.30 24.60
CA VAL A 546 -19.47 -16.74 25.87
C VAL A 546 -18.84 -15.56 26.60
N ALA A 547 -18.13 -14.67 25.91
CA ALA A 547 -17.57 -13.46 26.52
C ALA A 547 -18.66 -12.56 27.11
N LEU A 548 -19.79 -12.37 26.41
CA LEU A 548 -20.94 -11.63 26.93
C LEU A 548 -21.60 -12.34 28.12
N ALA A 549 -21.83 -13.64 28.04
CA ALA A 549 -22.40 -14.45 29.13
C ALA A 549 -21.53 -14.44 30.39
N LEU A 550 -20.21 -14.25 30.25
CA LEU A 550 -19.27 -14.14 31.37
C LEU A 550 -19.07 -12.70 31.89
N LEU A 551 -19.37 -11.66 31.10
CA LEU A 551 -19.25 -10.25 31.51
C LEU A 551 -20.58 -9.66 32.02
N LEU A 552 -21.72 -10.00 31.44
CA LEU A 552 -23.02 -9.41 31.77
C LEU A 552 -23.54 -9.73 33.19
N PRO A 553 -23.45 -10.97 33.74
CA PRO A 553 -23.87 -11.25 35.11
C PRO A 553 -22.87 -10.72 36.16
N VAL A 554 -21.68 -10.27 35.75
CA VAL A 554 -20.69 -9.65 36.64
C VAL A 554 -21.11 -8.21 36.97
N ARG A 555 -22.11 -8.10 37.85
CA ARG A 555 -22.08 -7.02 38.85
C ARG A 555 -20.79 -7.21 39.65
N PRO A 556 -19.99 -6.17 39.95
CA PRO A 556 -18.65 -6.32 40.53
C PRO A 556 -18.68 -6.68 42.04
N GLY A 557 -19.15 -7.90 42.34
CA GLY A 557 -19.06 -8.51 43.67
C GLY A 557 -17.61 -8.70 44.10
N ARG A 558 -17.31 -8.39 45.36
CA ARG A 558 -15.93 -8.38 45.89
C ARG A 558 -15.32 -9.78 46.12
N GLY A 559 -16.10 -10.85 45.98
CA GLY A 559 -15.69 -12.22 46.24
C GLY A 559 -14.75 -12.85 45.19
N PRO A 560 -13.97 -13.89 45.55
CA PRO A 560 -12.99 -14.51 44.67
C PRO A 560 -13.60 -15.20 43.44
N ALA A 561 -14.80 -15.78 43.56
CA ALA A 561 -15.52 -16.40 42.45
C ALA A 561 -15.86 -15.38 41.34
N GLY A 562 -16.44 -14.23 41.71
CA GLY A 562 -16.72 -13.14 40.78
C GLY A 562 -15.47 -12.59 40.09
N ARG A 563 -14.33 -12.51 40.83
CA ARG A 563 -13.03 -12.14 40.24
C ARG A 563 -12.54 -13.18 39.22
N ARG A 564 -12.72 -14.49 39.46
CA ARG A 564 -12.38 -15.55 38.51
C ARG A 564 -13.26 -15.47 37.26
N LEU A 565 -14.58 -15.34 37.43
CA LEU A 565 -15.56 -15.25 36.34
C LEU A 565 -15.28 -14.04 35.42
N ALA A 566 -15.02 -12.86 36.02
CA ALA A 566 -14.68 -11.66 35.28
C ALA A 566 -13.38 -11.81 34.46
N LEU A 567 -12.36 -12.47 35.02
CA LEU A 567 -11.10 -12.74 34.31
C LEU A 567 -11.29 -13.76 33.17
N ALA A 568 -12.15 -14.76 33.35
CA ALA A 568 -12.55 -15.67 32.28
C ALA A 568 -13.31 -14.92 31.16
N GLY A 569 -14.22 -13.99 31.51
CA GLY A 569 -14.90 -13.13 30.54
C GLY A 569 -13.97 -12.22 29.76
N LEU A 570 -12.93 -11.67 30.41
CA LEU A 570 -11.88 -10.90 29.73
C LEU A 570 -11.01 -11.78 28.80
N ALA A 571 -10.68 -13.01 29.22
CA ALA A 571 -9.93 -13.96 28.38
C ALA A 571 -10.75 -14.39 27.15
N ALA A 572 -12.04 -14.72 27.34
CA ALA A 572 -12.97 -15.03 26.25
C ALA A 572 -13.16 -13.83 25.30
N SER A 573 -13.21 -12.61 25.84
CA SER A 573 -13.28 -11.37 25.04
C SER A 573 -12.05 -11.20 24.15
N LEU A 574 -10.85 -11.41 24.68
CA LEU A 574 -9.60 -11.34 23.91
C LEU A 574 -9.52 -12.47 22.87
N ALA A 575 -9.99 -13.67 23.19
CA ALA A 575 -10.10 -14.77 22.22
C ALA A 575 -11.07 -14.42 21.08
N ALA A 576 -12.29 -13.96 21.39
CA ALA A 576 -13.30 -13.58 20.40
C ALA A 576 -12.82 -12.48 19.44
N VAL A 577 -12.11 -11.48 19.96
CA VAL A 577 -11.57 -10.35 19.19
C VAL A 577 -10.36 -10.74 18.34
N LEU A 578 -9.50 -11.63 18.84
CA LEU A 578 -8.19 -11.91 18.21
C LEU A 578 -8.14 -13.21 17.39
N ILE A 579 -9.08 -14.15 17.56
CA ILE A 579 -8.99 -15.46 16.87
C ILE A 579 -9.04 -15.34 15.34
N ALA A 580 -9.88 -14.46 14.79
CA ALA A 580 -9.98 -14.27 13.34
C ALA A 580 -8.73 -13.61 12.71
N PRO A 581 -8.23 -12.45 13.18
CA PRO A 581 -6.96 -11.91 12.69
C PRO A 581 -5.79 -12.89 12.91
N SER A 582 -5.77 -13.63 14.03
CA SER A 582 -4.78 -14.69 14.25
C SER A 582 -4.85 -15.80 13.21
N ALA A 583 -6.06 -16.29 12.87
CA ALA A 583 -6.27 -17.35 11.89
C ALA A 583 -5.87 -16.94 10.47
N TRP A 584 -5.96 -15.64 10.14
CA TRP A 584 -5.31 -15.06 8.95
C TRP A 584 -3.78 -15.04 9.11
N ALA A 585 -3.26 -14.42 10.16
CA ALA A 585 -1.83 -14.22 10.42
C ALA A 585 -1.00 -15.52 10.35
N VAL A 586 -1.51 -16.63 10.91
CA VAL A 586 -0.81 -17.93 10.91
C VAL A 586 -0.77 -18.62 9.54
N GLN A 587 -1.47 -18.12 8.51
CA GLN A 587 -1.40 -18.74 7.17
C GLN A 587 -0.04 -18.61 6.49
N VAL A 588 0.90 -17.81 7.02
CA VAL A 588 2.29 -17.81 6.57
C VAL A 588 3.00 -19.15 6.79
N PHE A 589 2.49 -19.98 7.71
CA PHE A 589 2.97 -21.36 7.89
C PHE A 589 2.51 -22.32 6.76
N ASN A 590 1.49 -21.94 5.99
CA ASN A 590 0.89 -22.76 4.95
C ASN A 590 1.46 -22.38 3.55
N PRO A 591 2.14 -23.30 2.83
CA PRO A 591 2.68 -23.02 1.50
C PRO A 591 1.66 -22.51 0.48
N SER A 592 0.37 -22.85 0.61
CA SER A 592 -0.70 -22.37 -0.27
C SER A 592 -1.04 -20.89 -0.10
N TYR A 593 -0.63 -20.26 1.01
CA TYR A 593 -0.92 -18.86 1.33
C TYR A 593 0.32 -18.00 1.57
N ARG A 594 1.52 -18.59 1.69
CA ARG A 594 2.79 -17.84 1.82
C ARG A 594 3.17 -17.01 0.58
N GLY A 595 2.68 -17.39 -0.61
CA GLY A 595 3.12 -16.89 -1.92
C GLY A 595 2.55 -15.53 -2.36
N SER A 596 1.92 -14.78 -1.46
CA SER A 596 1.43 -13.43 -1.72
C SER A 596 2.59 -12.44 -1.78
N GLY A 597 3.16 -12.23 -2.97
CA GLY A 597 4.33 -11.35 -3.22
C GLY A 597 4.14 -9.85 -2.93
N MET A 598 3.00 -9.46 -2.35
CA MET A 598 2.59 -8.08 -2.08
C MET A 598 2.03 -7.92 -0.65
N GLY A 599 2.58 -8.64 0.33
CA GLY A 599 2.36 -8.38 1.76
C GLY A 599 0.95 -8.60 2.32
N ALA A 600 0.02 -9.18 1.55
CA ALA A 600 -1.26 -9.67 2.08
C ALA A 600 -1.10 -11.09 2.66
N VAL A 601 -1.81 -11.43 3.74
CA VAL A 601 -1.77 -12.76 4.36
C VAL A 601 -3.18 -13.37 4.42
N GLY A 602 -3.28 -14.69 4.28
CA GLY A 602 -4.56 -15.41 4.27
C GLY A 602 -5.25 -15.37 2.90
N PRO A 603 -6.57 -15.63 2.82
CA PRO A 603 -7.30 -15.62 1.56
C PRO A 603 -7.43 -14.20 0.97
N SER A 604 -6.93 -14.01 -0.23
CA SER A 604 -7.31 -12.90 -1.10
C SER A 604 -8.63 -13.20 -1.82
N GLY A 605 -9.63 -12.35 -1.65
CA GLY A 605 -10.91 -12.49 -2.33
C GLY A 605 -10.90 -11.77 -3.68
N THR A 606 -11.16 -12.50 -4.77
CA THR A 606 -11.44 -11.91 -6.10
C THR A 606 -12.85 -12.31 -6.52
N ASN A 607 -13.77 -11.36 -6.46
CA ASN A 607 -15.20 -11.65 -6.40
C ASN A 607 -15.79 -12.15 -7.73
N ARG A 608 -16.25 -13.41 -7.76
CA ARG A 608 -17.50 -13.81 -8.44
C ARG A 608 -18.17 -14.92 -7.64
N GLY A 609 -19.23 -14.56 -6.91
CA GLY A 609 -19.99 -15.48 -6.06
C GLY A 609 -19.35 -15.70 -4.68
N HIS A 610 -20.21 -15.93 -3.68
CA HIS A 610 -19.88 -16.05 -2.26
C HIS A 610 -18.61 -16.90 -1.99
N GLY A 611 -17.61 -16.27 -1.37
CA GLY A 611 -16.48 -16.98 -0.75
C GLY A 611 -15.51 -17.67 -1.71
N SER A 612 -15.41 -17.29 -2.99
CA SER A 612 -14.38 -17.84 -3.88
C SER A 612 -12.96 -17.32 -3.54
N VAL A 613 -12.03 -18.25 -3.29
CA VAL A 613 -10.61 -17.95 -3.02
C VAL A 613 -9.79 -18.11 -4.30
N THR A 614 -9.04 -17.07 -4.67
CA THR A 614 -7.92 -17.20 -5.61
C THR A 614 -6.64 -17.49 -4.84
N LEU A 615 -6.00 -18.62 -5.16
CA LEU A 615 -4.64 -18.90 -4.71
C LEU A 615 -3.65 -18.03 -5.48
N ALA A 616 -2.59 -17.58 -4.81
CA ALA A 616 -1.43 -16.97 -5.47
C ALA A 616 -0.81 -18.03 -6.40
N GLY A 617 -1.03 -17.90 -7.72
CA GLY A 617 -0.80 -18.97 -8.70
C GLY A 617 -1.98 -19.27 -9.64
N GLY A 618 -3.10 -18.54 -9.54
CA GLY A 618 -4.12 -18.46 -10.60
C GLY A 618 -5.06 -19.67 -10.75
N ARG A 619 -4.82 -20.79 -10.09
CA ARG A 619 -5.77 -21.91 -10.03
C ARG A 619 -6.94 -21.60 -9.09
N MET A 620 -8.15 -21.53 -9.65
CA MET A 620 -9.38 -21.77 -8.90
C MET A 620 -9.38 -23.23 -8.40
N GLY A 621 -9.54 -23.43 -7.11
CA GLY A 621 -9.68 -24.75 -6.50
C GLY A 621 -10.14 -24.64 -5.06
N GLN A 622 -11.10 -25.47 -4.64
CA GLN A 622 -11.52 -25.54 -3.25
C GLN A 622 -10.41 -26.25 -2.42
N PRO A 623 -9.86 -25.61 -1.38
CA PRO A 623 -8.91 -26.28 -0.48
C PRO A 623 -9.68 -27.27 0.41
N ARG A 624 -9.61 -28.57 0.09
CA ARG A 624 -10.15 -29.62 0.97
C ARG A 624 -9.25 -29.75 2.21
N TRP A 625 -9.75 -29.30 3.36
CA TRP A 625 -9.18 -29.68 4.66
C TRP A 625 -9.55 -31.13 4.99
N GLY A 626 -8.56 -32.01 5.05
CA GLY A 626 -8.71 -33.41 5.41
C GLY A 626 -7.37 -34.15 5.30
N GLY A 627 -7.06 -35.02 6.25
CA GLY A 627 -5.80 -35.78 6.24
C GLY A 627 -5.75 -36.78 5.10
N GLY A 628 -4.70 -36.72 4.28
CA GLY A 628 -4.47 -37.64 3.17
C GLY A 628 -2.98 -37.71 2.82
N THR A 629 -2.46 -38.91 2.61
CA THR A 629 -1.02 -39.17 2.45
C THR A 629 -0.42 -38.57 1.17
N THR A 630 0.80 -38.05 1.29
CA THR A 630 1.59 -37.45 0.20
C THR A 630 2.04 -38.46 -0.85
N ARG A 631 1.21 -38.71 -1.88
CA ARG A 631 1.68 -39.40 -3.09
C ARG A 631 2.45 -38.43 -3.99
N ARG A 632 3.79 -38.42 -3.88
CA ARG A 632 4.65 -37.82 -4.91
C ARG A 632 4.37 -38.50 -6.25
N GLN A 633 4.03 -37.72 -7.27
CA GLN A 633 4.06 -38.17 -8.66
C GLN A 633 4.68 -37.07 -9.52
N ALA A 634 5.98 -37.18 -9.74
CA ALA A 634 6.66 -36.36 -10.73
C ALA A 634 6.17 -36.80 -12.13
N GLN A 635 5.63 -35.86 -12.91
CA GLN A 635 5.26 -36.14 -14.28
C GLN A 635 5.64 -34.97 -15.18
N THR A 636 6.84 -35.09 -15.76
CA THR A 636 7.37 -34.19 -16.78
C THR A 636 6.50 -34.24 -18.04
N ARG A 637 5.83 -33.14 -18.38
CA ARG A 637 5.37 -32.87 -19.75
C ARG A 637 5.37 -31.37 -20.00
N GLY A 638 6.04 -30.94 -21.07
CA GLY A 638 6.05 -29.54 -21.48
C GLY A 638 4.67 -29.12 -21.98
N GLY A 639 4.22 -27.93 -21.58
CA GLY A 639 2.95 -27.35 -22.00
C GLY A 639 2.88 -25.87 -21.62
N THR A 640 2.89 -24.99 -22.62
CA THR A 640 2.80 -23.53 -22.43
C THR A 640 1.42 -23.12 -21.93
N GLY A 641 1.34 -22.37 -20.84
CA GLY A 641 0.07 -21.98 -20.23
C GLY A 641 0.17 -20.88 -19.18
N GLY A 642 0.86 -19.77 -19.47
CA GLY A 642 0.93 -18.62 -18.56
C GLY A 642 -0.42 -17.90 -18.44
N SER A 643 -1.15 -18.13 -17.35
CA SER A 643 -2.57 -17.77 -17.24
C SER A 643 -2.83 -16.43 -16.56
N GLY A 644 -3.17 -15.41 -17.36
CA GLY A 644 -4.20 -14.40 -17.06
C GLY A 644 -4.23 -13.78 -15.66
N GLY A 645 -3.16 -13.08 -15.26
CA GLY A 645 -3.12 -12.25 -14.05
C GLY A 645 -2.04 -11.18 -14.16
N PHE A 646 -2.02 -10.19 -13.26
CA PHE A 646 -1.01 -9.12 -13.20
C PHE A 646 0.36 -9.66 -12.73
N GLY A 647 1.01 -10.47 -13.57
CA GLY A 647 2.21 -11.25 -13.26
C GLY A 647 3.52 -10.48 -13.08
N GLY A 648 3.49 -9.15 -13.00
CA GLY A 648 4.70 -8.33 -12.77
C GLY A 648 5.18 -8.30 -11.31
N PHE A 649 4.26 -8.51 -10.35
CA PHE A 649 4.52 -8.45 -8.90
C PHE A 649 4.41 -9.81 -8.21
N GLY A 650 4.38 -10.90 -9.00
CA GLY A 650 4.56 -12.25 -8.48
C GLY A 650 6.02 -12.50 -8.11
N GLY A 651 6.26 -13.29 -7.07
CA GLY A 651 7.59 -13.78 -6.74
C GLY A 651 8.13 -14.72 -7.82
N GLN A 652 9.41 -14.59 -8.15
CA GLN A 652 10.14 -15.54 -9.00
C GLN A 652 10.99 -16.44 -8.11
N GLU A 653 10.55 -17.69 -7.91
CA GLU A 653 11.03 -18.53 -6.79
C GLU A 653 12.54 -18.77 -6.79
N ASP A 654 13.14 -19.06 -7.94
CA ASP A 654 14.57 -19.37 -8.04
C ASP A 654 15.45 -18.17 -8.42
N GLY A 655 14.86 -17.02 -8.77
CA GLY A 655 15.54 -15.85 -9.35
C GLY A 655 16.28 -16.08 -10.69
N GLY A 656 16.36 -17.32 -11.19
CA GLY A 656 17.14 -17.69 -12.36
C GLY A 656 16.43 -17.50 -13.71
N LEU A 657 17.23 -17.40 -14.77
CA LEU A 657 16.76 -17.31 -16.16
C LEU A 657 16.19 -18.62 -16.68
N THR A 658 15.09 -18.55 -17.44
CA THR A 658 14.62 -19.67 -18.26
C THR A 658 15.64 -20.02 -19.34
N THR A 659 15.55 -21.21 -19.94
CA THR A 659 16.45 -21.65 -21.02
C THR A 659 16.46 -20.69 -22.21
N SER A 660 15.32 -20.08 -22.58
CA SER A 660 15.25 -19.10 -23.66
C SER A 660 15.85 -17.74 -23.28
N GLN A 661 15.59 -17.25 -22.06
CA GLN A 661 16.21 -16.04 -21.54
C GLN A 661 17.74 -16.19 -21.44
N ARG A 662 18.22 -17.34 -20.94
CA ARG A 662 19.64 -17.65 -20.83
C ARG A 662 20.33 -17.62 -22.20
N LYS A 663 19.84 -18.38 -23.18
CA LYS A 663 20.40 -18.36 -24.55
C LYS A 663 20.38 -16.97 -25.20
N LEU A 664 19.34 -16.17 -24.95
CA LEU A 664 19.28 -14.80 -25.45
C LEU A 664 20.38 -13.93 -24.83
N LEU A 665 20.56 -14.01 -23.51
CA LEU A 665 21.61 -13.26 -22.82
C LEU A 665 23.01 -13.71 -23.28
N ASP A 666 23.25 -15.03 -23.28
CA ASP A 666 24.51 -15.64 -23.73
C ASP A 666 24.85 -15.17 -25.16
N TYR A 667 23.88 -15.19 -26.08
CA TYR A 667 24.03 -14.69 -27.44
C TYR A 667 24.33 -13.19 -27.49
N THR A 668 23.55 -12.35 -26.80
CA THR A 668 23.76 -10.89 -26.87
C THR A 668 25.08 -10.48 -26.22
N THR A 669 25.48 -11.12 -25.13
CA THR A 669 26.76 -10.86 -24.43
C THR A 669 27.94 -11.34 -25.27
N ALA A 670 27.87 -12.53 -25.87
CA ALA A 670 28.94 -13.02 -26.76
C ALA A 670 29.18 -12.10 -27.98
N HIS A 671 28.12 -11.45 -28.49
CA HIS A 671 28.22 -10.54 -29.64
C HIS A 671 28.21 -9.04 -29.25
N GLN A 672 28.25 -8.72 -27.95
CA GLN A 672 28.16 -7.34 -27.43
C GLN A 672 29.34 -6.47 -27.89
N GLY A 673 30.55 -7.03 -27.92
CA GLY A 673 31.77 -6.27 -28.15
C GLY A 673 31.95 -5.18 -27.07
N PRO A 674 32.39 -3.96 -27.43
CA PRO A 674 32.61 -2.87 -26.48
C PRO A 674 31.33 -2.17 -25.99
N ALA A 675 30.14 -2.66 -26.36
CA ALA A 675 28.87 -2.02 -25.97
C ALA A 675 28.67 -2.04 -24.44
N THR A 676 28.06 -0.98 -23.91
CA THR A 676 27.82 -0.80 -22.47
C THR A 676 26.65 -1.66 -21.96
N TYR A 677 25.64 -1.86 -22.80
CA TYR A 677 24.47 -2.68 -22.52
C TYR A 677 24.48 -3.94 -23.39
N ALA A 678 24.05 -5.07 -22.83
CA ALA A 678 23.89 -6.31 -23.61
C ALA A 678 22.74 -6.17 -24.60
N PHE A 679 21.59 -5.64 -24.15
CA PHE A 679 20.50 -5.16 -24.99
C PHE A 679 19.65 -4.10 -24.30
N ALA A 680 18.78 -3.44 -25.07
CA ALA A 680 17.67 -2.62 -24.57
C ALA A 680 16.34 -3.34 -24.76
N THR A 681 15.32 -3.07 -23.94
CA THR A 681 14.00 -3.69 -24.08
C THR A 681 12.88 -2.74 -23.64
N THR A 682 11.67 -2.95 -24.18
CA THR A 682 10.54 -2.00 -24.13
C THR A 682 9.87 -1.80 -22.75
N SER A 683 10.39 -2.42 -21.69
CA SER A 683 9.83 -2.33 -20.34
C SER A 683 10.75 -2.91 -19.25
N TRP A 684 10.62 -2.40 -18.02
CA TRP A 684 11.35 -2.90 -16.85
C TRP A 684 11.10 -4.38 -16.55
N ASN A 685 9.88 -4.89 -16.78
CA ASN A 685 9.53 -6.28 -16.48
C ASN A 685 10.20 -7.27 -17.44
N SER A 686 10.51 -6.83 -18.67
CA SER A 686 11.30 -7.60 -19.63
C SER A 686 12.80 -7.52 -19.35
N ALA A 687 13.29 -6.44 -18.73
CA ALA A 687 14.67 -6.32 -18.28
C ALA A 687 14.96 -7.09 -16.97
N SER A 688 13.96 -7.15 -16.08
CA SER A 688 14.06 -7.65 -14.69
C SER A 688 14.74 -9.03 -14.55
N PRO A 689 14.35 -10.10 -15.28
CA PRO A 689 14.96 -11.42 -15.07
C PRO A 689 16.48 -11.41 -15.29
N TYR A 690 16.94 -10.65 -16.27
CA TYR A 690 18.35 -10.57 -16.68
C TYR A 690 19.20 -9.82 -15.65
N ILE A 691 18.77 -8.62 -15.24
CA ILE A 691 19.42 -7.83 -14.20
C ILE A 691 19.45 -8.63 -12.88
N LEU A 692 18.29 -9.13 -12.43
CA LEU A 692 18.15 -9.85 -11.16
C LEU A 692 19.04 -11.10 -11.08
N ALA A 693 19.06 -11.92 -12.13
CA ALA A 693 19.79 -13.18 -12.15
C ALA A 693 21.31 -13.01 -12.30
N THR A 694 21.79 -11.95 -12.96
CA THR A 694 23.19 -11.89 -13.45
C THR A 694 23.94 -10.59 -13.20
N GLY A 695 23.26 -9.46 -12.96
CA GLY A 695 23.88 -8.13 -13.01
C GLY A 695 24.06 -7.58 -14.44
N ALA A 696 23.49 -8.24 -15.46
CA ALA A 696 23.58 -7.78 -16.84
C ALA A 696 23.01 -6.37 -17.00
N ARG A 697 23.78 -5.49 -17.65
CA ARG A 697 23.33 -4.14 -18.01
C ARG A 697 22.32 -4.21 -19.15
N ILE A 698 21.04 -4.30 -18.78
CA ILE A 698 19.91 -4.18 -19.71
C ILE A 698 19.29 -2.79 -19.56
N LEU A 699 19.01 -2.11 -20.67
CA LEU A 699 18.40 -0.78 -20.67
C LEU A 699 16.86 -0.87 -20.74
N PRO A 700 16.11 -0.52 -19.68
CA PRO A 700 14.65 -0.54 -19.67
C PRO A 700 14.09 0.75 -20.28
N LEU A 701 13.56 0.69 -21.51
CA LEU A 701 12.92 1.83 -22.15
C LEU A 701 11.60 2.17 -21.42
N GLY A 702 11.37 3.46 -21.15
CA GLY A 702 10.09 3.95 -20.60
C GLY A 702 9.91 3.83 -19.08
N GLY A 703 10.89 3.31 -18.34
CA GLY A 703 10.85 3.17 -16.88
C GLY A 703 9.74 2.24 -16.36
N PHE A 704 9.35 2.41 -15.10
CA PHE A 704 8.32 1.61 -14.42
C PHE A 704 6.95 1.66 -15.12
N SER A 705 6.58 2.85 -15.61
CA SER A 705 5.31 3.10 -16.29
C SER A 705 5.28 2.63 -17.75
N GLY A 706 6.43 2.55 -18.41
CA GLY A 706 6.55 2.47 -19.88
C GLY A 706 6.33 3.80 -20.61
N ALA A 707 5.99 4.87 -19.89
CA ALA A 707 5.61 6.20 -20.43
C ALA A 707 6.63 7.32 -20.10
N VAL A 708 7.71 7.02 -19.38
CA VAL A 708 8.80 7.98 -19.15
C VAL A 708 9.52 8.26 -20.49
N PRO A 709 9.84 9.51 -20.85
CA PRO A 709 10.58 9.86 -22.06
C PRO A 709 12.09 9.60 -21.90
N PHE A 710 12.48 8.41 -21.43
CA PHE A 710 13.85 8.02 -21.22
C PHE A 710 14.16 6.60 -21.74
N PRO A 711 15.24 6.45 -22.54
CA PRO A 711 15.88 7.51 -23.32
C PRO A 711 14.88 8.16 -24.30
N THR A 712 15.14 9.39 -24.73
CA THR A 712 14.47 9.93 -25.93
C THR A 712 15.00 9.23 -27.19
N GLU A 713 14.28 9.29 -28.32
CA GLU A 713 14.75 8.65 -29.57
C GLU A 713 16.14 9.16 -29.99
N ALA A 714 16.41 10.46 -29.88
CA ALA A 714 17.72 11.05 -30.18
C ALA A 714 18.82 10.57 -29.20
N GLN A 715 18.50 10.38 -27.91
CA GLN A 715 19.43 9.79 -26.94
C GLN A 715 19.68 8.31 -27.25
N PHE A 716 18.65 7.57 -27.70
CA PHE A 716 18.73 6.17 -28.06
C PHE A 716 19.58 5.93 -29.31
N ARG A 717 19.35 6.68 -30.38
CA ARG A 717 20.22 6.68 -31.58
C ARG A 717 21.67 6.95 -31.21
N LYS A 718 21.93 7.99 -30.39
CA LYS A 718 23.28 8.31 -29.89
C LYS A 718 23.93 7.16 -29.10
N LEU A 719 23.17 6.29 -28.42
CA LEU A 719 23.71 5.07 -27.80
C LEU A 719 24.11 4.00 -28.83
N VAL A 720 23.39 3.89 -29.95
CA VAL A 720 23.75 3.03 -31.08
C VAL A 720 24.98 3.58 -31.81
N ASP A 721 24.98 4.86 -32.18
CA ASP A 721 26.07 5.51 -32.94
C ASP A 721 27.40 5.53 -32.16
N SER A 722 27.35 5.76 -30.86
CA SER A 722 28.54 5.65 -29.99
C SER A 722 28.92 4.20 -29.63
N GLY A 723 28.29 3.20 -30.26
CA GLY A 723 28.56 1.77 -30.07
C GLY A 723 28.18 1.23 -28.68
N LYS A 724 27.54 2.02 -27.82
CA LYS A 724 27.19 1.67 -26.44
C LYS A 724 25.99 0.73 -26.34
N LEU A 725 25.18 0.63 -27.39
CA LEU A 725 24.06 -0.27 -27.53
C LEU A 725 24.09 -0.92 -28.93
N ARG A 726 23.88 -2.24 -28.99
CA ARG A 726 23.88 -3.00 -30.25
C ARG A 726 22.61 -3.82 -30.49
N TYR A 727 22.00 -4.33 -29.43
CA TYR A 727 20.85 -5.22 -29.51
C TYR A 727 19.61 -4.63 -28.85
N VAL A 728 18.45 -4.91 -29.43
CA VAL A 728 17.15 -4.44 -28.93
C VAL A 728 16.15 -5.58 -28.95
N LEU A 729 15.56 -5.89 -27.80
CA LEU A 729 14.52 -6.90 -27.64
C LEU A 729 13.14 -6.23 -27.64
N LEU A 730 12.40 -6.40 -28.74
CA LEU A 730 11.04 -5.90 -28.89
C LEU A 730 10.00 -7.00 -28.63
N GLY A 731 8.86 -6.64 -28.05
CA GLY A 731 7.77 -7.57 -27.73
C GLY A 731 7.94 -8.28 -26.39
N GLY A 732 7.08 -9.28 -26.14
CA GLY A 732 7.02 -9.96 -24.83
C GLY A 732 6.24 -9.17 -23.78
N GLY A 733 4.91 -9.09 -23.97
CA GLY A 733 4.01 -8.38 -23.06
C GLY A 733 3.97 -6.87 -23.29
N ARG A 734 2.78 -6.28 -23.18
CA ARG A 734 2.64 -4.83 -23.09
C ARG A 734 3.04 -4.40 -21.68
N GLY A 735 3.93 -3.42 -21.57
CA GLY A 735 4.18 -2.73 -20.28
C GLY A 735 2.90 -2.08 -19.75
N MET A 736 2.87 -1.75 -18.44
CA MET A 736 1.64 -1.28 -17.78
C MET A 736 1.00 -0.04 -18.43
N GLY A 737 1.72 0.75 -19.22
CA GLY A 737 1.16 1.82 -20.05
C GLY A 737 -0.16 1.46 -20.76
N ALA A 738 -0.30 0.24 -21.30
CA ALA A 738 -1.56 -0.18 -21.96
C ALA A 738 -2.78 -0.30 -21.02
N LEU A 739 -2.55 -0.46 -19.71
CA LEU A 739 -3.57 -0.48 -18.64
C LEU A 739 -3.68 0.88 -17.92
N PHE A 740 -2.78 1.82 -18.24
CA PHE A 740 -2.67 3.16 -17.64
C PHE A 740 -2.87 4.27 -18.69
N GLY A 741 -3.68 4.01 -19.72
CA GLY A 741 -4.08 5.01 -20.73
C GLY A 741 -3.01 5.41 -21.75
N GLY A 742 -1.92 4.63 -21.88
CA GLY A 742 -0.86 4.86 -22.86
C GLY A 742 -1.34 4.69 -24.29
N GLY A 743 -1.67 5.82 -24.93
CA GLY A 743 -2.15 5.88 -26.31
C GLY A 743 -1.14 5.40 -27.35
N SER A 744 -1.65 5.04 -28.52
CA SER A 744 -0.86 4.61 -29.67
C SER A 744 0.04 5.74 -30.22
N GLY A 745 1.33 5.46 -30.38
CA GLY A 745 2.25 6.25 -31.22
C GLY A 745 2.96 7.45 -30.58
N THR A 746 2.54 7.92 -29.40
CA THR A 746 3.01 9.23 -28.85
C THR A 746 4.10 9.15 -27.76
N THR A 747 4.55 7.95 -27.36
CA THR A 747 5.61 7.79 -26.34
C THR A 747 6.99 7.62 -26.97
N ALA A 748 8.05 8.04 -26.27
CA ALA A 748 9.44 7.82 -26.71
C ALA A 748 9.74 6.33 -26.95
N THR A 749 9.21 5.44 -26.10
CA THR A 749 9.29 3.98 -26.28
C THR A 749 8.65 3.52 -27.60
N ALA A 750 7.53 4.11 -28.01
CA ALA A 750 6.88 3.79 -29.29
C ALA A 750 7.67 4.33 -30.50
N GLN A 751 8.21 5.55 -30.40
CA GLN A 751 9.09 6.14 -31.42
C GLN A 751 10.34 5.28 -31.65
N ILE A 752 11.04 4.92 -30.55
CA ILE A 752 12.19 4.01 -30.57
C ILE A 752 11.81 2.64 -31.16
N THR A 753 10.66 2.08 -30.78
CA THR A 753 10.18 0.80 -31.33
C THR A 753 9.99 0.90 -32.85
N GLY A 754 9.39 1.98 -33.34
CA GLY A 754 9.20 2.22 -34.78
C GLY A 754 10.51 2.35 -35.55
N TRP A 755 11.47 3.14 -35.04
CA TRP A 755 12.80 3.27 -35.67
C TRP A 755 13.57 1.96 -35.67
N VAL A 756 13.58 1.20 -34.56
CA VAL A 756 14.25 -0.11 -34.50
C VAL A 756 13.64 -1.10 -35.51
N GLN A 757 12.33 -1.03 -35.76
CA GLN A 757 11.66 -1.88 -36.74
C GLN A 757 11.94 -1.51 -38.20
N SER A 758 12.27 -0.24 -38.50
CA SER A 758 12.57 0.20 -39.87
C SER A 758 14.07 0.26 -40.20
N ALA A 759 14.93 0.51 -39.20
CA ALA A 759 16.34 0.78 -39.40
C ALA A 759 17.29 -0.31 -38.89
N CYS A 760 16.87 -1.18 -37.97
CA CYS A 760 17.73 -2.25 -37.42
C CYS A 760 17.41 -3.62 -38.03
N THR A 761 18.44 -4.45 -38.22
CA THR A 761 18.27 -5.79 -38.81
C THR A 761 17.67 -6.77 -37.80
N ARG A 762 16.59 -7.46 -38.16
CA ARG A 762 16.03 -8.56 -37.35
C ARG A 762 17.03 -9.72 -37.24
N VAL A 763 17.31 -10.18 -36.03
CA VAL A 763 18.11 -11.40 -35.79
C VAL A 763 17.19 -12.62 -35.89
N PRO A 764 17.53 -13.67 -36.66
CA PRO A 764 16.78 -14.92 -36.69
C PRO A 764 16.67 -15.54 -35.29
N ALA A 765 15.50 -16.08 -34.93
CA ALA A 765 15.28 -16.67 -33.61
C ALA A 765 16.18 -17.90 -33.37
N SER A 766 16.51 -18.63 -34.43
CA SER A 766 17.45 -19.74 -34.42
C SER A 766 18.84 -19.37 -33.90
N ALA A 767 19.32 -18.15 -34.18
CA ALA A 767 20.67 -17.69 -33.78
C ALA A 767 20.82 -17.54 -32.25
N TYR A 768 19.74 -17.18 -31.55
CA TYR A 768 19.66 -17.19 -30.08
C TYR A 768 18.85 -18.40 -29.54
N GLY A 769 18.73 -19.45 -30.36
CA GLY A 769 18.21 -20.77 -29.97
C GLY A 769 16.73 -20.83 -29.58
N GLY A 770 15.92 -19.91 -30.11
CA GLY A 770 14.46 -20.01 -30.23
C GLY A 770 14.02 -20.53 -31.60
N THR A 771 12.71 -20.63 -31.83
CA THR A 771 12.12 -21.02 -33.11
C THR A 771 11.43 -19.83 -33.76
N ASP A 772 11.72 -19.56 -35.03
CA ASP A 772 11.04 -18.50 -35.77
C ASP A 772 9.57 -18.86 -36.01
N SER A 773 8.66 -18.05 -35.46
CA SER A 773 7.21 -18.20 -35.65
C SER A 773 6.75 -17.63 -37.00
N SER A 774 7.35 -18.12 -38.09
CA SER A 774 7.09 -17.71 -39.47
C SER A 774 6.59 -18.91 -40.29
N GLY A 775 5.32 -19.27 -40.12
CA GLY A 775 4.77 -20.49 -40.72
C GLY A 775 3.29 -20.73 -40.43
N ALA A 776 2.46 -19.69 -40.41
CA ALA A 776 1.02 -19.78 -40.20
C ALA A 776 0.26 -18.88 -41.18
N THR A 777 0.16 -19.33 -42.44
CA THR A 777 -0.67 -18.68 -43.47
C THR A 777 -2.12 -18.61 -43.01
N ALA A 778 -2.77 -17.46 -43.15
CA ALA A 778 -4.09 -17.22 -42.57
C ALA A 778 -5.23 -17.88 -43.37
N THR A 779 -5.48 -19.17 -43.14
CA THR A 779 -6.71 -19.84 -43.58
C THR A 779 -7.87 -19.45 -42.68
N THR A 780 -8.78 -18.62 -43.20
CA THR A 780 -9.94 -18.07 -42.48
C THR A 780 -11.12 -19.04 -42.43
N SER A 781 -11.34 -19.70 -41.28
CA SER A 781 -12.60 -20.42 -41.01
C SER A 781 -12.89 -20.57 -39.51
N GLY A 782 -14.17 -20.42 -39.11
CA GLY A 782 -14.70 -20.92 -37.84
C GLY A 782 -14.65 -20.01 -36.59
N PHE A 783 -15.75 -19.28 -36.37
CA PHE A 783 -16.27 -18.77 -35.08
C PHE A 783 -15.42 -17.84 -34.17
N PRO A 784 -15.96 -16.66 -33.76
CA PRO A 784 -15.33 -15.81 -32.76
C PRO A 784 -15.66 -16.29 -31.32
N GLY A 785 -14.68 -16.91 -30.65
CA GLY A 785 -14.71 -17.07 -29.19
C GLY A 785 -14.39 -15.75 -28.45
N PRO A 786 -14.67 -15.66 -27.13
CA PRO A 786 -14.29 -14.50 -26.34
C PRO A 786 -12.77 -14.29 -26.38
N ALA A 787 -12.33 -13.04 -26.54
CA ALA A 787 -10.98 -12.69 -26.92
C ALA A 787 -9.91 -13.09 -25.88
N GLY A 788 -9.24 -14.22 -26.11
CA GLY A 788 -8.02 -14.60 -25.40
C GLY A 788 -6.80 -13.83 -25.91
N GLU A 789 -5.89 -13.47 -25.00
CA GLU A 789 -4.69 -12.71 -25.33
C GLU A 789 -3.72 -13.52 -26.21
N ARG A 790 -3.48 -13.04 -27.44
CA ARG A 790 -2.34 -13.52 -28.25
C ARG A 790 -1.05 -12.91 -27.71
N ALA A 791 -0.27 -13.70 -26.97
CA ALA A 791 1.06 -13.31 -26.53
C ALA A 791 1.96 -12.98 -27.74
N THR A 792 2.47 -11.75 -27.82
CA THR A 792 3.38 -11.33 -28.90
C THR A 792 4.78 -11.87 -28.67
N ALA A 793 5.29 -12.65 -29.65
CA ALA A 793 6.62 -13.23 -29.60
C ALA A 793 7.71 -12.15 -29.47
N GLN A 794 8.72 -12.41 -28.64
CA GLN A 794 9.88 -11.55 -28.53
C GLN A 794 10.77 -11.67 -29.77
N THR A 795 11.19 -10.53 -30.31
CA THR A 795 12.06 -10.45 -31.49
C THR A 795 13.28 -9.60 -31.16
N LEU A 796 14.47 -10.16 -31.39
CA LEU A 796 15.73 -9.47 -31.26
C LEU A 796 16.08 -8.73 -32.56
N TYR A 797 16.52 -7.48 -32.43
CA TYR A 797 17.06 -6.64 -33.50
C TYR A 797 18.52 -6.31 -33.21
N ARG A 798 19.33 -6.19 -34.27
CA ARG A 798 20.71 -5.70 -34.24
C ARG A 798 20.74 -4.33 -34.93
N CYS A 799 21.13 -3.32 -34.18
CA CYS A 799 21.38 -1.97 -34.70
C CYS A 799 22.89 -1.76 -34.91
N THR A 800 23.22 -0.89 -35.86
CA THR A 800 24.59 -0.51 -36.23
C THR A 800 24.71 1.02 -36.30
N PRO A 801 25.90 1.60 -36.02
CA PRO A 801 26.11 3.05 -36.15
C PRO A 801 25.80 3.57 -37.56
N GLY A 802 25.18 4.74 -37.67
CA GLY A 802 24.87 5.38 -38.96
C GLY A 802 23.51 5.00 -39.59
N HIS A 803 22.44 4.94 -38.77
CA HIS A 803 21.06 4.62 -39.17
C HIS A 803 20.00 5.56 -38.53
#